data_AF-A0A815YWU1-F1
#
_entry.id   AF-A0A815YWU1-F1
#
_cell.length_a   1.000
_cell.length_b   1.000
_cell.length_c   1.000
_cell.angle_alpha   90.00
_cell.angle_beta   90.00
_cell.angle_gamma   90.00
#
_symmetry.space_group_name_H-M   'P 1'
#
loop_
_entity.id
_entity.type
_entity.pdbx_description
1 polymer ?
#
loop_
_entity_poly.entity_id
_entity_poly.type
_entity_poly.pdbx_seq_one_letter_code
_entity_poly.pdbx_strand_id
1 'polypeptide(L)'
;MNFNANNFKYATDLLPTIETKLINDGYVRIQFSANDLPNDNDHHHQIKKIESFFVDFIKKLGGECLTHNAEENSFVWHVRPLPTISDTQYPLARSHTDEEFPFHTDCSYESNPPEYIALFVLEQDQLGGGQFEIIQVSDIVHNLSEKSKTILLTENFKIAVPKEFRKVNDIDHIYGPILLDHNEIRYRPDIVLNDKSNAFNELESIINKVPRYSLKFEKYTMVLLNNRKYLHARTKILDFRRHLLRIRFNKPAPYNIFSLCNETTIRRDYLTFSHTLLDYFNEQHTRLYKTLKLIVQQYHQPTEIGAEIRRTFQFEPRIHNLLCELNIHRPDFDIGNYRPDVLFTTGHRFTMNGKHRFEPKICEINGRFPWNGYLFSAAICSGDNNNQISINFNTMLDTIIASIKLDARKSITILKSKEHGFDINLFQTYWINKYHQTCHVIHPDQIYVINGQLCNRNNGYPIEQLIMELHQDEILSFSDDILHTFIYNTQLRYMNDLRTIFLVHDKRMFSLLSNQAFLNALWECDYEQTKTLTELIPTTYVIGQMPSYIQECVLKMKNKWCIKPNLGGKGKDMSIGIDVSIEDWSRLLLDRNHQEWIIQQYQEPVQYESMNLSGMLFCCNNLFFNLGLIRLSPNKIVNICNGGYFIRPFVYRRYIHRSDEQDEILTKAKLHEQLELSRLTQTDWNRSVYLSSSGGSGGKRLYFATDIQENQRQREILVDMMLFKNVLSDIDVCLNLFHCNNMYRSLEIFNDFCSLANCTVLPMGCDVDDDKVLKIIEYFRPNVLMGTPYRLMQLALFIEKNYPTNEKIHFEKIFFGGEPLDNLKRDYFKRIFQCSTCLGFYGSAEVGVIAFQTHEYSNTQLYIYPKELVQIDIVNEQIIVTNLVRRQNQLIRFNTGDLGRLILTDDNEKYGLIEIWRSQRLFVLAPGAIMKSDIEDFMNQYDLIEWQLIIENELDNNNNNNRTILTFRCVETMNTVIEHMKEQVNNYLTRCLGSSSSIEDHLTIRFESISYETLIRDQVSNKLLKMIDKRS
;
A
#
# COMPACT_ATOMS: atom_id res chain seq x y z
N MET A 1 -20.49 3.92 -34.52
CA MET A 1 -19.36 4.82 -34.20
C MET A 1 -18.70 5.19 -35.53
N ASN A 2 -17.82 6.20 -35.62
CA ASN A 2 -17.19 6.56 -36.91
C ASN A 2 -15.71 6.14 -36.86
N PHE A 3 -15.42 4.94 -37.36
CA PHE A 3 -14.08 4.36 -37.38
C PHE A 3 -13.41 4.67 -38.72
N ASN A 4 -12.82 5.86 -38.84
CA ASN A 4 -11.87 6.10 -39.92
C ASN A 4 -10.47 5.73 -39.40
N ALA A 5 -9.65 5.05 -40.21
CA ALA A 5 -8.29 4.62 -39.84
C ALA A 5 -7.45 5.77 -39.26
N ASN A 6 -7.75 7.01 -39.67
CA ASN A 6 -7.05 8.22 -39.23
C ASN A 6 -7.72 8.98 -38.06
N ASN A 7 -8.91 8.60 -37.59
CA ASN A 7 -9.63 9.28 -36.50
C ASN A 7 -10.55 8.31 -35.75
N PHE A 8 -10.07 7.77 -34.62
CA PHE A 8 -10.93 7.10 -33.63
C PHE A 8 -11.44 8.16 -32.65
N LYS A 9 -12.69 8.59 -32.79
CA LYS A 9 -13.36 9.39 -31.75
C LYS A 9 -14.48 8.55 -31.15
N TYR A 10 -14.31 8.10 -29.91
CA TYR A 10 -15.38 7.51 -29.12
C TYR A 10 -16.12 8.60 -28.35
N ALA A 11 -17.42 8.41 -28.12
CA ALA A 11 -18.22 9.30 -27.25
C ALA A 11 -18.01 8.98 -25.75
N THR A 12 -17.37 7.86 -25.44
CA THR A 12 -16.97 7.36 -24.10
C THR A 12 -15.76 6.42 -24.30
N ASP A 13 -14.68 6.57 -23.52
CA ASP A 13 -13.44 5.80 -23.69
C ASP A 13 -13.65 4.31 -23.40
N LEU A 14 -13.77 3.50 -24.45
CA LEU A 14 -14.00 2.04 -24.37
C LEU A 14 -12.71 1.24 -24.11
N LEU A 15 -11.55 1.80 -24.46
CA LEU A 15 -10.24 1.12 -24.36
C LEU A 15 -9.89 0.72 -22.91
N PRO A 16 -10.03 1.57 -21.88
CA PRO A 16 -9.80 1.19 -20.49
C PRO A 16 -10.68 0.02 -20.05
N THR A 17 -11.95 -0.01 -20.46
CA THR A 17 -12.87 -1.11 -20.13
C THR A 17 -12.43 -2.44 -20.75
N ILE A 18 -12.00 -2.41 -22.01
CA ILE A 18 -11.46 -3.61 -22.70
C ILE A 18 -10.20 -4.09 -21.99
N GLU A 19 -9.31 -3.18 -21.63
CA GLU A 19 -8.08 -3.51 -20.90
C GLU A 19 -8.37 -4.12 -19.52
N THR A 20 -9.25 -3.50 -18.73
CA THR A 20 -9.65 -4.03 -17.41
C THR A 20 -10.23 -5.45 -17.53
N LYS A 21 -11.13 -5.69 -18.50
CA LYS A 21 -11.68 -7.04 -18.72
C LYS A 21 -10.64 -8.04 -19.19
N LEU A 22 -9.72 -7.62 -20.07
CA LEU A 22 -8.66 -8.51 -20.54
C LEU A 22 -7.67 -8.87 -19.41
N ILE A 23 -7.42 -7.97 -18.46
CA ILE A 23 -6.57 -8.23 -17.28
C ILE A 23 -7.28 -9.14 -16.27
N ASN A 24 -8.53 -8.83 -15.93
CA ASN A 24 -9.28 -9.51 -14.88
C ASN A 24 -9.81 -10.87 -15.35
N ASP A 25 -10.44 -10.90 -16.51
CA ASP A 25 -11.15 -12.07 -17.02
C ASP A 25 -10.26 -12.89 -17.96
N GLY A 26 -9.18 -12.29 -18.49
CA GLY A 26 -8.27 -12.94 -19.44
C GLY A 26 -8.85 -13.14 -20.85
N TYR A 27 -10.07 -12.67 -21.13
CA TYR A 27 -10.66 -12.66 -22.47
C TYR A 27 -11.65 -11.50 -22.65
N VAL A 28 -11.81 -11.03 -23.89
CA VAL A 28 -12.81 -10.01 -24.27
C VAL A 28 -13.39 -10.33 -25.65
N ARG A 29 -14.71 -10.25 -25.77
CA ARG A 29 -15.43 -10.33 -27.06
C ARG A 29 -15.99 -8.96 -27.41
N ILE A 30 -15.78 -8.52 -28.65
CA ILE A 30 -16.25 -7.25 -29.20
C ILE A 30 -17.01 -7.54 -30.49
N GLN A 31 -18.22 -7.01 -30.63
CA GLN A 31 -19.01 -7.12 -31.86
C GLN A 31 -19.01 -5.77 -32.58
N PHE A 32 -18.56 -5.75 -33.84
CA PHE A 32 -18.59 -4.56 -34.69
C PHE A 32 -19.80 -4.60 -35.62
N SER A 33 -20.36 -3.43 -35.94
CA SER A 33 -21.29 -3.28 -37.06
C SER A 33 -20.51 -3.01 -38.36
N ALA A 34 -21.14 -3.22 -39.52
CA ALA A 34 -20.49 -2.92 -40.81
C ALA A 34 -20.05 -1.45 -40.94
N ASN A 35 -20.78 -0.53 -40.29
CA ASN A 35 -20.44 0.91 -40.26
C ASN A 35 -19.25 1.22 -39.35
N ASP A 36 -18.86 0.28 -38.48
CA ASP A 36 -17.72 0.44 -37.58
C ASP A 36 -16.40 -0.01 -38.21
N LEU A 37 -16.41 -0.50 -39.45
CA LEU A 37 -15.24 -0.97 -40.16
C LEU A 37 -14.94 -0.08 -41.37
N PRO A 38 -13.66 0.00 -41.80
CA PRO A 38 -13.33 0.65 -43.06
C PRO A 38 -14.17 0.06 -44.19
N ASN A 39 -14.65 0.90 -45.12
CA ASN A 39 -15.47 0.45 -46.26
C ASN A 39 -14.74 0.73 -47.59
N ASP A 40 -14.92 -0.16 -48.56
CA ASP A 40 -14.40 -0.12 -49.91
C ASP A 40 -15.27 -1.01 -50.82
N ASN A 41 -15.49 -0.57 -52.05
CA ASN A 41 -16.30 -1.31 -53.01
C ASN A 41 -15.55 -2.53 -53.59
N ASP A 42 -14.22 -2.55 -53.50
CA ASP A 42 -13.40 -3.70 -53.87
C ASP A 42 -13.16 -4.63 -52.67
N HIS A 43 -13.54 -5.90 -52.80
CA HIS A 43 -13.45 -6.89 -51.70
C HIS A 43 -12.02 -7.15 -51.24
N HIS A 44 -11.02 -7.11 -52.13
CA HIS A 44 -9.64 -7.36 -51.75
C HIS A 44 -9.06 -6.16 -50.98
N HIS A 45 -9.36 -4.94 -51.45
CA HIS A 45 -9.00 -3.71 -50.76
C HIS A 45 -9.71 -3.58 -49.40
N GLN A 46 -10.98 -3.99 -49.33
CA GLN A 46 -11.77 -4.04 -48.10
C GLN A 46 -11.07 -4.88 -47.02
N ILE A 47 -10.62 -6.09 -47.36
CA ILE A 47 -9.88 -6.96 -46.43
C ILE A 47 -8.59 -6.29 -45.94
N LYS A 48 -7.78 -5.73 -46.85
CA LYS A 48 -6.53 -5.04 -46.48
C LYS A 48 -6.76 -3.86 -45.53
N LYS A 49 -7.84 -3.10 -45.74
CA LYS A 49 -8.20 -2.02 -44.81
C LYS A 49 -8.60 -2.55 -43.44
N ILE A 50 -9.31 -3.68 -43.37
CA ILE A 50 -9.66 -4.34 -42.10
C ILE A 50 -8.39 -4.86 -41.40
N GLU A 51 -7.41 -5.40 -42.12
CA GLU A 51 -6.12 -5.81 -41.55
C GLU A 51 -5.38 -4.65 -40.90
N SER A 52 -5.27 -3.51 -41.60
CA SER A 52 -4.67 -2.29 -41.04
C SER A 52 -5.42 -1.81 -39.80
N PHE A 53 -6.76 -1.78 -39.86
CA PHE A 53 -7.60 -1.47 -38.70
C PHE A 53 -7.33 -2.41 -37.53
N PHE A 54 -7.17 -3.71 -37.79
CA PHE A 54 -6.95 -4.72 -36.77
C PHE A 54 -5.61 -4.51 -36.06
N VAL A 55 -4.53 -4.24 -36.81
CA VAL A 55 -3.21 -3.90 -36.27
C VAL A 55 -3.26 -2.60 -35.46
N ASP A 56 -3.90 -1.56 -35.99
CA ASP A 56 -4.01 -0.26 -35.32
C ASP A 56 -4.82 -0.36 -34.02
N PHE A 57 -5.85 -1.20 -34.00
CA PHE A 57 -6.63 -1.47 -32.80
C PHE A 57 -5.76 -2.08 -31.69
N ILE A 58 -4.96 -3.10 -32.02
CA ILE A 58 -4.06 -3.74 -31.05
C ILE A 58 -2.99 -2.77 -30.56
N LYS A 59 -2.41 -1.95 -31.44
CA LYS A 59 -1.43 -0.92 -31.06
C LYS A 59 -2.03 0.13 -30.12
N LYS A 60 -3.27 0.57 -30.36
CA LYS A 60 -3.98 1.51 -29.48
C LYS A 60 -4.35 0.91 -28.12
N LEU A 61 -4.50 -0.41 -28.04
CA LEU A 61 -4.62 -1.13 -26.77
C LEU A 61 -3.26 -1.23 -26.03
N GLY A 62 -2.18 -0.67 -26.58
CA GLY A 62 -0.83 -0.79 -26.02
C GLY A 62 -0.15 -2.13 -26.31
N GLY A 63 -0.67 -2.90 -27.28
CA GLY A 63 -0.11 -4.20 -27.68
C GLY A 63 1.01 -4.07 -28.70
N GLU A 64 2.09 -4.83 -28.51
CA GLU A 64 3.16 -5.01 -29.48
C GLU A 64 2.89 -6.25 -30.35
N CYS A 65 2.56 -6.03 -31.62
CA CYS A 65 2.24 -7.11 -32.56
C CYS A 65 3.49 -7.93 -32.92
N LEU A 66 3.35 -9.25 -32.95
CA LEU A 66 4.41 -10.20 -33.26
C LEU A 66 4.27 -10.72 -34.69
N THR A 67 5.39 -10.95 -35.38
CA THR A 67 5.39 -11.52 -36.73
C THR A 67 5.12 -13.02 -36.71
N HIS A 68 4.41 -13.55 -37.71
CA HIS A 68 4.11 -14.98 -37.81
C HIS A 68 5.19 -15.80 -38.54
N ASN A 69 6.01 -15.14 -39.36
CA ASN A 69 7.10 -15.74 -40.15
C ASN A 69 8.34 -14.81 -40.13
N ALA A 70 9.41 -15.20 -40.83
CA ALA A 70 10.64 -14.42 -40.92
C ALA A 70 10.52 -13.14 -41.76
N GLU A 71 9.35 -12.86 -42.35
CA GLU A 71 9.11 -11.66 -43.14
C GLU A 71 8.77 -10.48 -42.22
N GLU A 72 9.42 -9.35 -42.49
CA GLU A 72 9.19 -8.09 -41.79
C GLU A 72 7.73 -7.62 -42.03
N ASN A 73 7.01 -7.26 -40.96
CA ASN A 73 5.62 -6.77 -40.97
C ASN A 73 4.51 -7.79 -41.25
N SER A 74 4.78 -9.10 -41.17
CA SER A 74 3.75 -10.16 -41.24
C SER A 74 2.99 -10.31 -39.91
N PHE A 75 2.22 -9.28 -39.51
CA PHE A 75 1.50 -9.25 -38.21
C PHE A 75 0.15 -9.96 -38.24
N VAL A 76 -0.51 -9.99 -39.40
CA VAL A 76 -1.85 -10.54 -39.56
C VAL A 76 -1.81 -11.88 -40.27
N TRP A 77 -2.37 -12.91 -39.64
CA TRP A 77 -2.41 -14.27 -40.18
C TRP A 77 -3.83 -14.65 -40.57
N HIS A 78 -4.05 -15.03 -41.82
CA HIS A 78 -5.34 -15.55 -42.26
C HIS A 78 -5.54 -16.99 -41.77
N VAL A 79 -6.65 -17.24 -41.08
CA VAL A 79 -7.08 -18.55 -40.60
C VAL A 79 -8.31 -18.97 -41.42
N ARG A 80 -8.08 -19.78 -42.46
CA ARG A 80 -9.09 -20.35 -43.36
C ARG A 80 -8.58 -21.66 -43.97
N PRO A 81 -9.43 -22.65 -44.27
CA PRO A 81 -9.00 -23.88 -44.94
C PRO A 81 -8.53 -23.56 -46.37
N LEU A 82 -7.39 -24.12 -46.78
CA LEU A 82 -6.85 -23.99 -48.14
C LEU A 82 -6.98 -25.34 -48.89
N PRO A 83 -7.23 -25.34 -50.21
CA PRO A 83 -7.22 -26.56 -50.99
C PRO A 83 -5.82 -27.20 -50.98
N THR A 84 -5.75 -28.51 -50.77
CA THR A 84 -4.52 -29.31 -50.80
C THR A 84 -3.96 -29.35 -52.23
N ILE A 85 -3.15 -28.35 -52.61
CA ILE A 85 -2.41 -28.36 -53.88
C ILE A 85 -1.05 -29.03 -53.60
N SER A 86 -0.82 -30.15 -54.28
CA SER A 86 0.25 -31.11 -54.07
C SER A 86 1.61 -30.71 -54.65
N ASP A 87 2.12 -29.50 -54.40
CA ASP A 87 3.44 -29.08 -54.95
C ASP A 87 4.29 -28.13 -54.07
N THR A 88 3.90 -27.83 -52.83
CA THR A 88 4.77 -27.07 -51.92
C THR A 88 5.60 -28.01 -51.03
N GLN A 89 6.93 -27.86 -51.03
CA GLN A 89 7.90 -28.64 -50.23
C GLN A 89 7.72 -28.55 -48.69
N TYR A 90 6.73 -27.81 -48.20
CA TYR A 90 6.48 -27.58 -46.77
C TYR A 90 5.05 -27.99 -46.38
N PRO A 91 4.86 -28.65 -45.22
CA PRO A 91 3.53 -29.00 -44.72
C PRO A 91 2.69 -27.75 -44.41
N LEU A 92 1.40 -27.79 -44.77
CA LEU A 92 0.43 -26.74 -44.45
C LEU A 92 0.30 -26.57 -42.93
N ALA A 93 0.29 -25.32 -42.45
CA ALA A 93 0.04 -25.03 -41.04
C ALA A 93 -1.35 -25.52 -40.62
N ARG A 94 -1.48 -26.04 -39.38
CA ARG A 94 -2.77 -26.55 -38.85
C ARG A 94 -3.94 -25.57 -39.00
N SER A 95 -3.68 -24.27 -38.88
CA SER A 95 -4.70 -23.21 -39.08
C SER A 95 -5.28 -23.13 -40.51
N HIS A 96 -4.63 -23.73 -41.50
CA HIS A 96 -5.06 -23.81 -42.90
C HIS A 96 -5.67 -25.16 -43.29
N THR A 97 -5.81 -26.07 -42.33
CA THR A 97 -6.47 -27.38 -42.50
C THR A 97 -7.93 -27.33 -42.04
N ASP A 98 -8.75 -28.25 -42.53
CA ASP A 98 -10.15 -28.45 -42.12
C ASP A 98 -10.30 -29.37 -40.89
N GLU A 99 -9.24 -30.05 -40.47
CA GLU A 99 -9.23 -31.00 -39.34
C GLU A 99 -9.58 -30.37 -37.99
N GLU A 100 -9.82 -31.17 -36.95
CA GLU A 100 -9.95 -30.64 -35.60
C GLU A 100 -8.60 -30.09 -35.09
N PHE A 101 -8.61 -28.96 -34.38
CA PHE A 101 -7.44 -28.47 -33.66
C PHE A 101 -7.72 -28.59 -32.15
N PRO A 102 -7.16 -29.59 -31.45
CA PRO A 102 -7.41 -29.81 -30.03
C PRO A 102 -6.95 -28.64 -29.16
N PHE A 103 -7.30 -28.68 -27.87
CA PHE A 103 -6.90 -27.65 -26.89
C PHE A 103 -5.39 -27.43 -26.89
N HIS A 104 -4.99 -26.17 -27.10
CA HIS A 104 -3.60 -25.75 -27.16
C HIS A 104 -3.46 -24.28 -26.77
N THR A 105 -2.21 -23.84 -26.65
CA THR A 105 -1.80 -22.43 -26.70
C THR A 105 -1.00 -22.16 -27.96
N ASP A 106 -1.13 -20.96 -28.51
CA ASP A 106 -0.43 -20.52 -29.71
C ASP A 106 1.08 -20.39 -29.42
N CYS A 107 1.93 -20.87 -30.34
CA CYS A 107 3.39 -20.80 -30.22
C CYS A 107 3.98 -21.39 -28.93
N SER A 108 3.39 -22.48 -28.41
CA SER A 108 3.92 -23.23 -27.27
C SER A 108 5.37 -23.72 -27.44
N TYR A 109 5.86 -23.80 -28.69
CA TYR A 109 7.22 -24.16 -29.07
C TYR A 109 8.22 -22.98 -29.10
N GLU A 110 7.81 -21.74 -28.86
CA GLU A 110 8.72 -20.60 -28.73
C GLU A 110 9.26 -20.51 -27.29
N SER A 111 10.49 -20.04 -27.09
CA SER A 111 11.07 -19.90 -25.74
C SER A 111 10.21 -19.02 -24.82
N ASN A 112 9.64 -17.95 -25.38
CA ASN A 112 8.64 -17.10 -24.73
C ASN A 112 7.37 -17.01 -25.60
N PRO A 113 6.33 -17.84 -25.33
CA PRO A 113 5.08 -17.82 -26.06
C PRO A 113 4.39 -16.45 -25.95
N PRO A 114 3.64 -16.03 -26.98
CA PRO A 114 2.89 -14.77 -26.96
C PRO A 114 1.92 -14.74 -25.78
N GLU A 115 1.80 -13.57 -25.15
CA GLU A 115 0.89 -13.36 -24.02
C GLU A 115 -0.57 -13.34 -24.47
N TYR A 116 -0.88 -12.70 -25.60
CA TYR A 116 -2.24 -12.60 -26.13
C TYR A 116 -2.34 -13.04 -27.59
N ILE A 117 -3.53 -13.55 -27.92
CA ILE A 117 -4.00 -13.68 -29.29
C ILE A 117 -5.25 -12.82 -29.50
N ALA A 118 -5.36 -12.27 -30.70
CA ALA A 118 -6.56 -11.61 -31.17
C ALA A 118 -7.07 -12.34 -32.42
N LEU A 119 -8.37 -12.62 -32.47
CA LEU A 119 -9.07 -13.19 -33.62
C LEU A 119 -10.10 -12.20 -34.12
N PHE A 120 -10.20 -12.02 -35.43
CA PHE A 120 -11.22 -11.18 -36.07
C PHE A 120 -11.97 -11.99 -37.13
N VAL A 121 -13.29 -12.06 -37.05
CA VAL A 121 -14.13 -12.87 -37.94
C VAL A 121 -14.51 -12.06 -39.18
N LEU A 122 -13.96 -12.42 -40.35
CA LEU A 122 -14.37 -11.84 -41.64
C LEU A 122 -15.60 -12.55 -42.18
N GLU A 123 -15.61 -13.88 -42.13
CA GLU A 123 -16.75 -14.72 -42.52
C GLU A 123 -16.97 -15.81 -41.47
N GLN A 124 -18.18 -15.86 -40.93
CA GLN A 124 -18.59 -16.86 -39.93
C GLN A 124 -18.87 -18.22 -40.57
N ASP A 125 -18.77 -19.30 -39.79
CA ASP A 125 -19.23 -20.62 -40.20
C ASP A 125 -20.77 -20.67 -40.28
N GLN A 126 -21.32 -21.25 -41.35
CA GLN A 126 -22.77 -21.42 -41.55
C GLN A 126 -23.24 -22.88 -41.47
N LEU A 127 -22.33 -23.84 -41.30
CA LEU A 127 -22.60 -25.28 -41.37
C LEU A 127 -22.42 -26.00 -40.02
N GLY A 128 -22.16 -25.25 -38.94
CA GLY A 128 -22.01 -25.77 -37.58
C GLY A 128 -20.61 -26.32 -37.27
N GLY A 129 -19.62 -26.09 -38.13
CA GLY A 129 -18.22 -26.50 -37.93
C GLY A 129 -17.33 -25.37 -37.39
N GLY A 130 -16.07 -25.68 -37.12
CA GLY A 130 -15.05 -24.66 -36.79
C GLY A 130 -15.35 -23.84 -35.52
N GLN A 131 -16.10 -24.42 -34.58
CA GLN A 131 -16.47 -23.79 -33.32
C GLN A 131 -15.24 -23.57 -32.46
N PHE A 132 -15.14 -22.39 -31.84
CA PHE A 132 -14.02 -22.03 -30.98
C PHE A 132 -14.40 -22.31 -29.52
N GLU A 133 -13.58 -23.11 -28.85
CA GLU A 133 -13.78 -23.50 -27.45
C GLU A 133 -12.60 -23.03 -26.62
N ILE A 134 -12.86 -22.65 -25.36
CA ILE A 134 -11.83 -22.27 -24.40
C ILE A 134 -12.00 -23.00 -23.06
N ILE A 135 -10.89 -23.20 -22.36
CA ILE A 135 -10.81 -23.71 -20.98
C ILE A 135 -9.92 -22.74 -20.19
N GLN A 136 -10.37 -22.35 -19.00
CA GLN A 136 -9.59 -21.49 -18.12
C GLN A 136 -8.52 -22.32 -17.38
N VAL A 137 -7.28 -21.82 -17.37
CA VAL A 137 -6.14 -22.56 -16.77
C VAL A 137 -6.30 -22.72 -15.26
N SER A 138 -6.94 -21.77 -14.57
CA SER A 138 -7.21 -21.89 -13.14
C SER A 138 -8.05 -23.12 -12.79
N ASP A 139 -8.99 -23.52 -13.66
CA ASP A 139 -9.81 -24.71 -13.45
C ASP A 139 -8.97 -25.99 -13.60
N ILE A 140 -7.99 -25.97 -14.51
CA ILE A 140 -7.03 -27.06 -14.67
C ILE A 140 -6.14 -27.15 -13.43
N VAL A 141 -5.52 -26.03 -13.03
CA VAL A 141 -4.58 -26.00 -11.90
C VAL A 141 -5.27 -26.34 -10.58
N HIS A 142 -6.50 -25.88 -10.32
CA HIS A 142 -7.24 -26.24 -9.10
C HIS A 142 -7.44 -27.75 -8.94
N ASN A 143 -7.53 -28.48 -10.05
CA ASN A 143 -7.77 -29.93 -10.05
C ASN A 143 -6.48 -30.77 -10.13
N LEU A 144 -5.32 -30.15 -10.34
CA LEU A 144 -4.02 -30.83 -10.34
C LEU A 144 -3.55 -31.12 -8.92
N SER A 145 -2.94 -32.29 -8.70
CA SER A 145 -2.20 -32.58 -7.47
C SER A 145 -0.99 -31.65 -7.29
N GLU A 146 -0.66 -31.30 -6.05
CA GLU A 146 0.51 -30.45 -5.73
C GLU A 146 1.83 -31.01 -6.30
N LYS A 147 1.93 -32.34 -6.34
CA LYS A 147 3.07 -33.03 -6.95
C LYS A 147 3.16 -32.73 -8.45
N SER A 148 2.04 -32.82 -9.17
CA SER A 148 1.99 -32.56 -10.60
C SER A 148 2.16 -31.09 -10.94
N LYS A 149 1.62 -30.17 -10.13
CA LYS A 149 1.92 -28.73 -10.25
C LYS A 149 3.42 -28.47 -10.18
N THR A 150 4.08 -29.02 -9.16
CA THR A 150 5.53 -28.86 -8.98
C THR A 150 6.32 -29.38 -10.18
N ILE A 151 5.98 -30.58 -10.67
CA ILE A 151 6.65 -31.19 -11.83
C ILE A 151 6.44 -30.34 -13.10
N LEU A 152 5.20 -29.97 -13.40
CA LEU A 152 4.86 -29.20 -14.61
C LEU A 152 5.48 -27.79 -14.61
N LEU A 153 5.76 -27.24 -13.43
CA LEU A 153 6.38 -25.92 -13.24
C LEU A 153 7.92 -25.96 -13.26
N THR A 154 8.53 -27.05 -12.78
CA THR A 154 9.99 -27.12 -12.55
C THR A 154 10.75 -27.99 -13.55
N GLU A 155 10.11 -28.99 -14.15
CA GLU A 155 10.77 -29.86 -15.12
C GLU A 155 10.79 -29.24 -16.52
N ASN A 156 11.87 -29.51 -17.26
CA ASN A 156 12.05 -29.02 -18.62
C ASN A 156 11.62 -30.08 -19.64
N PHE A 157 10.43 -29.88 -20.20
CA PHE A 157 9.86 -30.77 -21.20
C PHE A 157 10.44 -30.48 -22.59
N LYS A 158 10.66 -31.54 -23.36
CA LYS A 158 11.14 -31.43 -24.74
C LYS A 158 9.97 -31.13 -25.68
N ILE A 159 9.93 -29.92 -26.24
CA ILE A 159 8.85 -29.42 -27.08
C ILE A 159 9.37 -29.22 -28.51
N ALA A 160 8.85 -29.97 -29.48
CA ALA A 160 9.24 -29.87 -30.87
C ALA A 160 8.79 -28.55 -31.51
N VAL A 161 9.65 -27.97 -32.34
CA VAL A 161 9.26 -26.88 -33.24
C VAL A 161 8.63 -27.50 -34.50
N PRO A 162 7.35 -27.22 -34.80
CA PRO A 162 6.70 -27.74 -36.02
C PRO A 162 7.48 -27.34 -37.27
N LYS A 163 7.55 -28.24 -38.25
CA LYS A 163 8.40 -28.08 -39.45
C LYS A 163 8.07 -26.80 -40.23
N GLU A 164 6.80 -26.41 -40.25
CA GLU A 164 6.29 -25.21 -40.93
C GLU A 164 6.71 -23.89 -40.26
N PHE A 165 7.22 -23.92 -39.02
CA PHE A 165 7.62 -22.72 -38.26
C PHE A 165 9.12 -22.70 -37.92
N ARG A 166 9.92 -23.60 -38.49
CA ARG A 166 11.39 -23.58 -38.29
C ARG A 166 11.99 -22.35 -38.96
N LYS A 167 12.62 -21.49 -38.15
CA LYS A 167 13.42 -20.35 -38.62
C LYS A 167 14.79 -20.86 -39.10
N VAL A 168 15.50 -20.05 -39.89
CA VAL A 168 16.78 -20.40 -40.59
C VAL A 168 17.88 -20.96 -39.67
N ASN A 169 17.76 -20.78 -38.34
CA ASN A 169 18.76 -21.14 -37.33
C ASN A 169 18.73 -22.61 -36.84
N ASP A 170 18.05 -23.53 -37.54
CA ASP A 170 18.10 -24.99 -37.31
C ASP A 170 17.68 -25.52 -35.92
N ILE A 171 16.90 -24.74 -35.14
CA ILE A 171 16.34 -25.24 -33.87
C ILE A 171 15.10 -26.11 -34.15
N ASP A 172 15.18 -27.40 -33.83
CA ASP A 172 14.10 -28.38 -34.03
C ASP A 172 13.28 -28.67 -32.77
N HIS A 173 13.75 -28.26 -31.59
CA HIS A 173 13.03 -28.35 -30.31
C HIS A 173 13.52 -27.31 -29.30
N ILE A 174 12.69 -27.03 -28.30
CA ILE A 174 13.05 -26.28 -27.09
C ILE A 174 12.91 -27.18 -25.85
N TYR A 175 13.53 -26.76 -24.75
CA TYR A 175 13.29 -27.30 -23.42
C TYR A 175 12.64 -26.22 -22.55
N GLY A 176 11.53 -26.54 -21.89
CA GLY A 176 10.88 -25.60 -20.99
C GLY A 176 9.73 -26.24 -20.20
N PRO A 177 9.30 -25.62 -19.10
CA PRO A 177 8.19 -26.10 -18.29
C PRO A 177 6.86 -25.92 -19.03
N ILE A 178 5.88 -26.78 -18.70
CA ILE A 178 4.52 -26.72 -19.24
C ILE A 178 3.72 -25.63 -18.52
N LEU A 179 3.82 -25.55 -17.18
CA LEU A 179 3.34 -24.39 -16.43
C LEU A 179 4.42 -23.31 -16.47
N LEU A 180 4.04 -22.09 -16.85
CA LEU A 180 4.92 -20.93 -16.86
C LEU A 180 4.93 -20.24 -15.49
N ASP A 181 3.82 -20.34 -14.77
CA ASP A 181 3.57 -19.83 -13.42
C ASP A 181 2.36 -20.60 -12.82
N HIS A 182 1.92 -20.26 -11.61
CA HIS A 182 0.81 -20.88 -10.89
C HIS A 182 -0.52 -20.86 -11.67
N ASN A 183 -0.72 -19.92 -12.61
CA ASN A 183 -1.95 -19.81 -13.42
C ASN A 183 -1.66 -19.57 -14.91
N GLU A 184 -0.46 -19.89 -15.38
CA GLU A 184 -0.07 -19.72 -16.79
C GLU A 184 0.48 -21.03 -17.37
N ILE A 185 0.13 -21.32 -18.62
CA ILE A 185 0.50 -22.57 -19.30
C ILE A 185 1.03 -22.34 -20.72
N ARG A 186 1.94 -23.20 -21.16
CA ARG A 186 2.18 -23.52 -22.57
C ARG A 186 1.75 -24.95 -22.81
N TYR A 187 0.88 -25.20 -23.79
CA TYR A 187 0.37 -26.54 -23.98
C TYR A 187 0.08 -26.81 -25.45
N ARG A 188 0.61 -27.92 -25.97
CA ARG A 188 0.22 -28.48 -27.25
C ARG A 188 0.68 -29.95 -27.28
N PRO A 189 -0.24 -30.92 -27.15
CA PRO A 189 0.13 -32.29 -26.83
C PRO A 189 0.93 -32.98 -27.95
N ASP A 190 0.65 -32.67 -29.22
CA ASP A 190 1.30 -33.33 -30.38
C ASP A 190 2.80 -33.00 -30.55
N ILE A 191 3.32 -32.01 -29.84
CA ILE A 191 4.71 -31.58 -29.94
C ILE A 191 5.53 -31.84 -28.68
N VAL A 192 4.96 -32.41 -27.62
CA VAL A 192 5.71 -32.79 -26.41
C VAL A 192 6.28 -34.19 -26.63
N LEU A 193 7.60 -34.31 -26.85
CA LEU A 193 8.20 -35.49 -27.48
C LEU A 193 8.57 -36.64 -26.52
N ASN A 194 8.59 -36.41 -25.20
CA ASN A 194 9.19 -37.36 -24.24
C ASN A 194 8.48 -37.41 -22.89
N ASP A 195 7.15 -37.28 -22.86
CA ASP A 195 6.46 -37.09 -21.59
C ASP A 195 5.42 -38.18 -21.32
N LYS A 196 5.88 -39.24 -20.65
CA LYS A 196 5.02 -40.16 -19.90
C LYS A 196 5.16 -39.92 -18.40
N SER A 197 5.42 -38.68 -17.97
CA SER A 197 5.34 -38.36 -16.54
C SER A 197 3.90 -38.55 -16.07
N ASN A 198 3.72 -39.02 -14.84
CA ASN A 198 2.38 -39.10 -14.25
C ASN A 198 1.69 -37.73 -14.21
N ALA A 199 2.47 -36.64 -14.17
CA ALA A 199 1.96 -35.27 -14.12
C ALA A 199 1.34 -34.80 -15.44
N PHE A 200 1.95 -35.10 -16.59
CA PHE A 200 1.38 -34.73 -17.89
C PHE A 200 0.14 -35.56 -18.23
N ASN A 201 0.14 -36.86 -17.88
CA ASN A 201 -1.05 -37.70 -18.03
C ASN A 201 -2.21 -37.20 -17.15
N GLU A 202 -1.91 -36.73 -15.93
CA GLU A 202 -2.90 -36.12 -15.05
C GLU A 202 -3.45 -34.83 -15.67
N LEU A 203 -2.58 -33.96 -16.19
CA LEU A 203 -2.95 -32.74 -16.91
C LEU A 203 -3.90 -33.05 -18.08
N GLU A 204 -3.58 -34.00 -18.95
CA GLU A 204 -4.46 -34.39 -20.06
C GLU A 204 -5.81 -34.94 -19.57
N SER A 205 -5.81 -35.75 -18.50
CA SER A 205 -7.05 -36.23 -17.89
C SER A 205 -7.91 -35.09 -17.35
N ILE A 206 -7.31 -34.08 -16.71
CA ILE A 206 -8.03 -32.93 -16.15
C ILE A 206 -8.59 -32.05 -17.25
N ILE A 207 -7.82 -31.73 -18.29
CA ILE A 207 -8.27 -30.94 -19.44
C ILE A 207 -9.55 -31.54 -20.05
N ASN A 208 -9.67 -32.87 -20.07
CA ASN A 208 -10.85 -33.55 -20.58
C ASN A 208 -12.08 -33.50 -19.65
N LYS A 209 -11.91 -33.15 -18.37
CA LYS A 209 -12.95 -33.16 -17.33
C LYS A 209 -13.44 -31.78 -16.93
N VAL A 210 -12.61 -30.75 -17.06
CA VAL A 210 -12.96 -29.37 -16.67
C VAL A 210 -14.00 -28.76 -17.60
N PRO A 211 -14.77 -27.76 -17.14
CA PRO A 211 -15.73 -27.06 -17.98
C PRO A 211 -15.09 -26.43 -19.21
N ARG A 212 -15.74 -26.59 -20.37
CA ARG A 212 -15.37 -25.90 -21.62
C ARG A 212 -16.42 -24.87 -21.99
N TYR A 213 -15.98 -23.75 -22.54
CA TYR A 213 -16.83 -22.66 -22.97
C TYR A 213 -16.73 -22.47 -24.48
N SER A 214 -17.84 -22.60 -25.19
CA SER A 214 -17.89 -22.36 -26.63
C SER A 214 -18.26 -20.91 -26.91
N LEU A 215 -17.42 -20.20 -27.66
CA LEU A 215 -17.65 -18.81 -28.04
C LEU A 215 -18.27 -18.74 -29.44
N LYS A 216 -19.38 -18.00 -29.56
CA LYS A 216 -20.04 -17.78 -30.85
C LYS A 216 -19.27 -16.74 -31.67
N PHE A 217 -18.79 -17.15 -32.85
CA PHE A 217 -18.04 -16.30 -33.78
C PHE A 217 -18.98 -15.79 -34.87
N GLU A 218 -19.55 -14.61 -34.64
CA GLU A 218 -20.39 -13.93 -35.62
C GLU A 218 -19.52 -13.07 -36.53
N LYS A 219 -20.00 -12.78 -37.74
CA LYS A 219 -19.29 -11.88 -38.67
C LYS A 219 -18.98 -10.55 -37.98
N TYR A 220 -17.75 -10.07 -38.13
CA TYR A 220 -17.21 -8.87 -37.48
C TYR A 220 -17.15 -8.94 -35.94
N THR A 221 -17.12 -10.14 -35.35
CA THR A 221 -16.67 -10.31 -33.97
C THR A 221 -15.13 -10.24 -33.91
N MET A 222 -14.60 -9.50 -32.94
CA MET A 222 -13.21 -9.62 -32.47
C MET A 222 -13.17 -10.30 -31.11
N VAL A 223 -12.23 -11.23 -30.93
CA VAL A 223 -11.96 -11.89 -29.65
C VAL A 223 -10.50 -11.64 -29.28
N LEU A 224 -10.29 -11.07 -28.10
CA LEU A 224 -8.97 -10.96 -27.47
C LEU A 224 -8.90 -12.02 -26.37
N LEU A 225 -7.82 -12.79 -26.32
CA LEU A 225 -7.64 -13.88 -25.38
C LEU A 225 -6.22 -13.88 -24.84
N ASN A 226 -6.07 -14.01 -23.53
CA ASN A 226 -4.78 -14.28 -22.90
C ASN A 226 -4.40 -15.74 -23.19
N ASN A 227 -3.41 -15.91 -24.04
CA ASN A 227 -2.94 -17.18 -24.58
C ASN A 227 -2.25 -18.06 -23.53
N ARG A 228 -1.91 -17.50 -22.36
CA ARG A 228 -1.27 -18.23 -21.26
C ARG A 228 -2.27 -18.63 -20.17
N LYS A 229 -3.38 -17.91 -20.02
CA LYS A 229 -4.43 -18.18 -19.03
C LYS A 229 -5.59 -19.02 -19.57
N TYR A 230 -5.64 -19.26 -20.86
CA TYR A 230 -6.66 -20.08 -21.51
C TYR A 230 -6.03 -21.08 -22.48
N LEU A 231 -6.56 -22.30 -22.49
CA LEU A 231 -6.40 -23.21 -23.62
C LEU A 231 -7.53 -22.95 -24.61
N HIS A 232 -7.25 -23.01 -25.90
CA HIS A 232 -8.27 -22.90 -26.94
C HIS A 232 -8.23 -24.05 -27.94
N ALA A 233 -9.40 -24.41 -28.47
CA ALA A 233 -9.59 -25.46 -29.46
C ALA A 233 -10.49 -24.97 -30.61
N ARG A 234 -10.42 -25.68 -31.73
CA ARG A 234 -11.29 -25.50 -32.89
C ARG A 234 -11.84 -26.85 -33.33
N THR A 235 -13.15 -27.02 -33.36
CA THR A 235 -13.76 -28.22 -33.96
C THR A 235 -13.50 -28.29 -35.47
N LYS A 236 -13.74 -29.46 -36.06
CA LYS A 236 -13.58 -29.67 -37.52
C LYS A 236 -14.33 -28.60 -38.33
N ILE A 237 -13.69 -27.99 -39.33
CA ILE A 237 -14.35 -27.02 -40.21
C ILE A 237 -15.25 -27.76 -41.20
N LEU A 238 -16.49 -27.29 -41.33
CA LEU A 238 -17.44 -27.77 -42.33
C LEU A 238 -17.69 -26.71 -43.41
N ASP A 239 -17.64 -25.42 -43.07
CA ASP A 239 -17.77 -24.32 -44.04
C ASP A 239 -16.40 -23.79 -44.51
N PHE A 240 -16.03 -24.12 -45.75
CA PHE A 240 -14.78 -23.65 -46.37
C PHE A 240 -14.73 -22.14 -46.65
N ARG A 241 -15.86 -21.43 -46.51
CA ARG A 241 -15.92 -19.97 -46.61
C ARG A 241 -15.52 -19.27 -45.32
N ARG A 242 -15.42 -20.00 -44.19
CA ARG A 242 -15.03 -19.45 -42.89
C ARG A 242 -13.65 -18.80 -42.99
N HIS A 243 -13.58 -17.52 -42.61
CA HIS A 243 -12.36 -16.73 -42.74
C HIS A 243 -12.16 -15.84 -41.52
N LEU A 244 -11.06 -16.05 -40.81
CA LEU A 244 -10.66 -15.23 -39.67
C LEU A 244 -9.28 -14.61 -39.92
N LEU A 245 -9.00 -13.52 -39.23
CA LEU A 245 -7.67 -12.93 -39.08
C LEU A 245 -7.17 -13.21 -37.66
N ARG A 246 -5.87 -13.43 -37.50
CA ARG A 246 -5.22 -13.61 -36.21
C ARG A 246 -4.02 -12.68 -36.06
N ILE A 247 -3.95 -11.96 -34.94
CA ILE A 247 -2.75 -11.25 -34.49
C ILE A 247 -2.28 -11.90 -33.19
N ARG A 248 -0.96 -12.04 -33.04
CA ARG A 248 -0.32 -12.37 -31.75
C ARG A 248 0.32 -11.10 -31.24
N PHE A 249 0.20 -10.82 -29.95
CA PHE A 249 0.80 -9.62 -29.37
C PHE A 249 1.18 -9.84 -27.91
N ASN A 250 2.15 -9.07 -27.45
CA ASN A 250 2.45 -8.93 -26.04
C ASN A 250 1.95 -7.57 -25.57
N LYS A 251 1.56 -7.46 -24.30
CA LYS A 251 1.48 -6.15 -23.68
C LYS A 251 2.72 -5.96 -22.81
N PRO A 252 3.29 -4.76 -22.74
CA PRO A 252 4.18 -4.46 -21.64
C PRO A 252 3.37 -4.71 -20.36
N ALA A 253 3.86 -5.60 -19.49
CA ALA A 253 3.17 -5.92 -18.25
C ALA A 253 2.78 -4.59 -17.57
N PRO A 254 1.52 -4.41 -17.11
CA PRO A 254 1.22 -3.31 -16.22
C PRO A 254 2.17 -3.52 -15.04
N TYR A 255 3.17 -2.66 -14.96
CA TYR A 255 4.29 -2.87 -14.08
C TYR A 255 3.75 -2.97 -12.66
N ASN A 256 3.71 -4.20 -12.12
CA ASN A 256 3.18 -4.41 -10.79
C ASN A 256 4.17 -3.74 -9.86
N ILE A 257 3.76 -2.62 -9.27
CA ILE A 257 4.66 -1.88 -8.41
C ILE A 257 5.11 -2.70 -7.19
N PHE A 258 4.30 -3.69 -6.81
CA PHE A 258 4.61 -4.69 -5.80
C PHE A 258 5.50 -5.82 -6.32
N SER A 259 5.67 -6.02 -7.62
CA SER A 259 6.69 -6.97 -8.13
C SER A 259 8.10 -6.40 -8.10
N LEU A 260 8.26 -5.08 -7.91
CA LEU A 260 9.58 -4.47 -7.71
C LEU A 260 10.12 -4.55 -6.29
N CYS A 261 9.24 -4.74 -5.33
CA CYS A 261 9.57 -4.80 -3.93
C CYS A 261 9.11 -6.14 -3.43
N ASN A 262 10.03 -6.95 -2.89
CA ASN A 262 9.57 -7.98 -1.97
C ASN A 262 8.67 -7.30 -0.93
N GLU A 263 7.50 -7.85 -0.62
CA GLU A 263 6.58 -7.29 0.37
C GLU A 263 7.28 -6.96 1.71
N THR A 264 8.44 -7.58 1.95
CA THR A 264 9.33 -7.37 3.07
C THR A 264 9.99 -5.99 3.16
N THR A 265 10.12 -5.20 2.07
CA THR A 265 10.86 -3.91 2.11
C THR A 265 10.00 -2.70 2.43
N ILE A 266 8.68 -2.85 2.52
CA ILE A 266 7.73 -1.77 2.85
C ILE A 266 7.02 -2.13 4.15
N ARG A 267 7.13 -1.27 5.16
CA ARG A 267 6.29 -1.36 6.35
C ARG A 267 4.88 -0.89 6.02
N ARG A 268 3.88 -1.63 6.51
CA ARG A 268 2.47 -1.23 6.39
C ARG A 268 2.13 -0.04 7.28
N ASP A 269 2.95 0.28 8.26
CA ASP A 269 2.75 1.38 9.21
C ASP A 269 2.77 2.77 8.56
N TYR A 270 2.33 3.77 9.34
CA TYR A 270 2.36 5.18 8.96
C TYR A 270 3.19 6.00 9.96
N LEU A 271 3.93 6.96 9.43
CA LEU A 271 4.51 8.05 10.20
C LEU A 271 3.68 9.31 9.99
N THR A 272 3.00 9.77 11.04
CA THR A 272 2.27 11.04 11.00
C THR A 272 3.20 12.20 11.32
N PHE A 273 3.00 13.30 10.62
CA PHE A 273 3.72 14.55 10.83
C PHE A 273 2.76 15.71 11.03
N SER A 274 3.24 16.77 11.68
CA SER A 274 2.47 18.02 11.83
C SER A 274 2.12 18.63 10.47
N HIS A 275 0.94 19.25 10.38
CA HIS A 275 0.45 19.86 9.14
C HIS A 275 1.33 21.01 8.62
N THR A 276 2.11 21.65 9.49
CA THR A 276 3.06 22.73 9.16
C THR A 276 4.33 22.24 8.48
N LEU A 277 4.62 20.93 8.48
CA LEU A 277 5.87 20.38 7.95
C LEU A 277 6.02 20.64 6.44
N LEU A 278 4.95 20.43 5.66
CA LEU A 278 4.99 20.62 4.22
C LEU A 278 5.10 22.11 3.84
N ASP A 279 4.46 23.01 4.58
CA ASP A 279 4.61 24.46 4.39
C ASP A 279 6.06 24.88 4.63
N TYR A 280 6.67 24.39 5.71
CA TYR A 280 8.07 24.65 6.02
C TYR A 280 8.97 24.17 4.88
N PHE A 281 8.79 22.93 4.40
CA PHE A 281 9.59 22.43 3.29
C PHE A 281 9.38 23.20 2.00
N ASN A 282 8.16 23.66 1.70
CA ASN A 282 7.89 24.51 0.54
C ASN A 282 8.66 25.85 0.62
N GLU A 283 8.70 26.46 1.80
CA GLU A 283 9.43 27.70 2.06
C GLU A 283 10.95 27.50 1.93
N GLN A 284 11.49 26.43 2.53
CA GLN A 284 12.91 26.10 2.44
C GLN A 284 13.33 25.69 1.02
N HIS A 285 12.46 24.97 0.32
CA HIS A 285 12.65 24.60 -1.08
C HIS A 285 12.82 25.84 -1.95
N THR A 286 11.96 26.85 -1.78
CA THR A 286 12.03 28.10 -2.57
C THR A 286 13.40 28.78 -2.43
N ARG A 287 13.95 28.81 -1.20
CA ARG A 287 15.30 29.34 -0.93
C ARG A 287 16.40 28.49 -1.55
N LEU A 288 16.29 27.18 -1.41
CA LEU A 288 17.25 26.24 -1.98
C LEU A 288 17.27 26.35 -3.51
N TYR A 289 16.11 26.36 -4.17
CA TYR A 289 15.97 26.52 -5.61
C TYR A 289 16.64 27.80 -6.11
N LYS A 290 16.31 28.95 -5.51
CA LYS A 290 16.91 30.25 -5.85
C LYS A 290 18.43 30.20 -5.71
N THR A 291 18.93 29.65 -4.61
CA THR A 291 20.37 29.53 -4.35
C THR A 291 21.07 28.65 -5.38
N LEU A 292 20.53 27.46 -5.66
CA LEU A 292 21.08 26.55 -6.66
C LEU A 292 21.13 27.21 -8.04
N LYS A 293 20.05 27.89 -8.44
CA LYS A 293 19.97 28.60 -9.72
C LYS A 293 21.04 29.70 -9.82
N LEU A 294 21.21 30.50 -8.78
CA LEU A 294 22.24 31.55 -8.72
C LEU A 294 23.66 30.98 -8.78
N ILE A 295 23.95 29.89 -8.05
CA ILE A 295 25.27 29.24 -8.10
C ILE A 295 25.58 28.75 -9.52
N VAL A 296 24.64 28.05 -10.15
CA VAL A 296 24.84 27.53 -11.51
C VAL A 296 25.02 28.68 -12.52
N GLN A 297 24.27 29.77 -12.38
CA GLN A 297 24.41 30.98 -13.22
C GLN A 297 25.78 31.66 -13.03
N GLN A 298 26.27 31.75 -11.79
CA GLN A 298 27.56 32.40 -11.49
C GLN A 298 28.77 31.54 -11.89
N TYR A 299 28.62 30.22 -12.09
CA TYR A 299 29.74 29.30 -12.39
C TYR A 299 30.67 29.78 -13.52
N HIS A 300 30.12 30.31 -14.60
CA HIS A 300 30.89 30.75 -15.78
C HIS A 300 31.29 32.24 -15.73
N GLN A 301 30.77 32.99 -14.77
CA GLN A 301 30.97 34.43 -14.71
C GLN A 301 32.41 34.76 -14.24
N PRO A 302 33.06 35.78 -14.81
CA PRO A 302 34.39 36.23 -14.39
C PRO A 302 34.32 37.11 -13.11
N THR A 303 33.51 36.69 -12.13
CA THR A 303 33.33 37.36 -10.83
C THR A 303 34.10 36.62 -9.73
N GLU A 304 34.30 37.25 -8.58
CA GLU A 304 34.88 36.59 -7.40
C GLU A 304 34.03 35.38 -6.96
N ILE A 305 32.71 35.53 -6.98
CA ILE A 305 31.74 34.46 -6.70
C ILE A 305 31.91 33.31 -7.71
N GLY A 306 31.96 33.60 -9.01
CA GLY A 306 32.18 32.58 -10.03
C GLY A 306 33.53 31.88 -9.90
N ALA A 307 34.59 32.61 -9.55
CA ALA A 307 35.91 32.05 -9.28
C ALA A 307 35.90 31.13 -8.05
N GLU A 308 35.16 31.47 -7.00
CA GLU A 308 34.96 30.64 -5.83
C GLU A 308 34.23 29.33 -6.13
N ILE A 309 33.16 29.40 -6.93
CA ILE A 309 32.42 28.22 -7.37
C ILE A 309 33.35 27.31 -8.18
N ARG A 310 34.06 27.83 -9.19
CA ARG A 310 35.01 27.03 -10.00
C ARG A 310 36.13 26.42 -9.15
N ARG A 311 36.66 27.17 -8.20
CA ARG A 311 37.67 26.69 -7.24
C ARG A 311 37.13 25.57 -6.35
N THR A 312 35.86 25.59 -5.99
CA THR A 312 35.23 24.54 -5.17
C THR A 312 35.14 23.23 -5.93
N PHE A 313 34.68 23.25 -7.18
CA PHE A 313 34.47 22.03 -7.97
C PHE A 313 35.71 21.54 -8.73
N GLN A 314 36.66 22.41 -9.07
CA GLN A 314 37.91 22.06 -9.78
C GLN A 314 37.73 21.11 -10.97
N PHE A 315 36.65 21.27 -11.72
CA PHE A 315 36.36 20.37 -12.83
C PHE A 315 37.48 20.36 -13.87
N GLU A 316 37.73 19.17 -14.42
CA GLU A 316 38.63 19.01 -15.56
C GLU A 316 38.19 19.85 -16.77
N PRO A 317 39.10 20.18 -17.71
CA PRO A 317 38.81 21.06 -18.82
C PRO A 317 37.59 20.65 -19.66
N ARG A 318 37.35 19.35 -19.86
CA ARG A 318 36.22 18.83 -20.65
C ARG A 318 34.87 19.20 -20.01
N ILE A 319 34.71 18.95 -18.71
CA ILE A 319 33.50 19.32 -17.95
C ILE A 319 33.38 20.84 -17.85
N HIS A 320 34.48 21.54 -17.53
CA HIS A 320 34.48 23.00 -17.43
C HIS A 320 33.99 23.67 -18.72
N ASN A 321 34.54 23.28 -19.86
CA ASN A 321 34.16 23.82 -21.17
C ASN A 321 32.69 23.52 -21.49
N LEU A 322 32.23 22.29 -21.26
CA LEU A 322 30.83 21.91 -21.45
C LEU A 322 29.88 22.82 -20.64
N LEU A 323 30.17 23.05 -19.35
CA LEU A 323 29.34 23.89 -18.48
C LEU A 323 29.37 25.37 -18.88
N CYS A 324 30.52 25.88 -19.32
CA CYS A 324 30.64 27.25 -19.81
C CYS A 324 29.84 27.45 -21.11
N GLU A 325 30.00 26.55 -22.08
CA GLU A 325 29.27 26.58 -23.35
C GLU A 325 27.76 26.48 -23.14
N LEU A 326 27.28 25.59 -22.26
CA LEU A 326 25.86 25.50 -21.92
C LEU A 326 25.31 26.80 -21.34
N ASN A 327 26.08 27.49 -20.50
CA ASN A 327 25.63 28.76 -19.93
C ASN A 327 25.57 29.89 -20.97
N ILE A 328 26.45 29.87 -21.97
CA ILE A 328 26.46 30.85 -23.07
C ILE A 328 25.32 30.58 -24.05
N HIS A 329 25.16 29.33 -24.48
CA HIS A 329 24.27 28.95 -25.58
C HIS A 329 22.86 28.54 -25.13
N ARG A 330 22.70 28.20 -23.85
CA ARG A 330 21.41 27.90 -23.20
C ARG A 330 21.27 28.70 -21.89
N PRO A 331 21.26 30.05 -21.95
CA PRO A 331 21.21 30.88 -20.75
C PRO A 331 19.89 30.73 -19.98
N ASP A 332 18.81 30.43 -20.70
CA ASP A 332 17.51 30.11 -20.12
C ASP A 332 17.48 28.65 -19.67
N PHE A 333 17.73 28.44 -18.37
CA PHE A 333 17.63 27.12 -17.76
C PHE A 333 16.94 27.17 -16.40
N ASP A 334 16.36 26.04 -16.04
CA ASP A 334 15.88 25.74 -14.70
C ASP A 334 16.59 24.48 -14.20
N ILE A 335 16.56 24.25 -12.89
CA ILE A 335 17.26 23.11 -12.26
C ILE A 335 16.71 21.75 -12.74
N GLY A 336 15.48 21.68 -13.24
CA GLY A 336 14.83 20.43 -13.60
C GLY A 336 14.35 19.67 -12.37
N ASN A 337 14.32 18.35 -12.44
CA ASN A 337 13.83 17.51 -11.34
C ASN A 337 14.97 17.10 -10.42
N TYR A 338 14.88 17.37 -9.13
CA TYR A 338 15.93 17.07 -8.17
C TYR A 338 15.35 16.64 -6.84
N ARG A 339 16.09 15.82 -6.09
CA ARG A 339 15.60 15.22 -4.85
C ARG A 339 16.58 15.47 -3.71
N PRO A 340 16.34 16.51 -2.89
CA PRO A 340 17.03 16.66 -1.62
C PRO A 340 16.69 15.51 -0.68
N ASP A 341 17.71 14.85 -0.15
CA ASP A 341 17.57 13.80 0.86
C ASP A 341 17.71 14.44 2.25
N VAL A 342 16.72 14.19 3.12
CA VAL A 342 16.59 14.82 4.43
C VAL A 342 16.86 13.81 5.54
N LEU A 343 17.71 14.16 6.48
CA LEU A 343 17.82 13.46 7.76
C LEU A 343 16.90 14.14 8.78
N PHE A 344 16.13 13.34 9.52
CA PHE A 344 15.37 13.82 10.66
C PHE A 344 16.26 13.68 11.89
N THR A 345 16.74 14.79 12.45
CA THR A 345 17.70 14.82 13.56
C THR A 345 17.00 15.23 14.84
N THR A 346 17.58 14.93 15.99
CA THR A 346 17.03 15.39 17.28
C THR A 346 16.89 16.92 17.28
N GLY A 347 15.72 17.41 17.64
CA GLY A 347 15.38 18.84 17.63
C GLY A 347 13.98 19.07 18.19
N HIS A 348 13.52 20.32 18.26
CA HIS A 348 12.24 20.66 18.89
C HIS A 348 11.19 21.24 17.93
N ARG A 349 11.54 21.41 16.66
CA ARG A 349 10.72 22.12 15.66
C ARG A 349 9.46 21.37 15.27
N PHE A 350 9.56 20.06 15.05
CA PHE A 350 8.44 19.23 14.60
C PHE A 350 8.26 18.00 15.48
N THR A 351 7.07 17.42 15.42
CA THR A 351 6.73 16.14 16.04
C THR A 351 6.40 15.11 14.97
N MET A 352 6.78 13.87 15.23
CA MET A 352 6.41 12.69 14.47
C MET A 352 5.64 11.74 15.41
N ASN A 353 4.48 11.26 14.96
CA ASN A 353 3.54 10.46 15.76
C ASN A 353 3.15 11.13 17.09
N GLY A 354 3.15 12.47 17.14
CA GLY A 354 2.91 13.28 18.33
C GLY A 354 3.91 13.09 19.47
N LYS A 355 4.98 12.31 19.26
CA LYS A 355 5.90 11.85 20.32
C LYS A 355 7.36 12.19 20.06
N HIS A 356 7.84 11.90 18.86
CA HIS A 356 9.26 12.02 18.52
C HIS A 356 9.52 13.43 18.00
N ARG A 357 10.25 14.24 18.77
CA ARG A 357 10.62 15.59 18.33
C ARG A 357 11.84 15.55 17.42
N PHE A 358 11.80 16.31 16.33
CA PHE A 358 12.87 16.34 15.35
C PHE A 358 13.03 17.71 14.67
N GLU A 359 14.18 17.86 13.99
CA GLU A 359 14.49 18.91 13.04
C GLU A 359 15.04 18.31 11.75
N PRO A 360 14.67 18.81 10.57
CA PRO A 360 15.19 18.30 9.30
C PRO A 360 16.57 18.90 9.00
N LYS A 361 17.43 18.10 8.36
CA LYS A 361 18.69 18.55 7.73
C LYS A 361 18.79 17.96 6.33
N ILE A 362 19.07 18.77 5.31
CA ILE A 362 19.33 18.27 3.96
C ILE A 362 20.80 17.85 3.89
N CYS A 363 21.10 16.60 3.55
CA CYS A 363 22.48 16.07 3.54
C CYS A 363 23.01 15.68 2.16
N GLU A 364 22.13 15.61 1.16
CA GLU A 364 22.46 15.29 -0.23
C GLU A 364 21.38 15.85 -1.17
N ILE A 365 21.73 16.14 -2.42
CA ILE A 365 20.80 16.48 -3.49
C ILE A 365 21.05 15.53 -4.67
N ASN A 366 20.03 14.78 -5.06
CA ASN A 366 20.08 13.86 -6.19
C ASN A 366 19.52 14.55 -7.44
N GLY A 367 20.37 14.73 -8.47
CA GLY A 367 19.97 15.39 -9.73
C GLY A 367 20.27 14.57 -10.99
N ARG A 368 20.94 13.42 -10.89
CA ARG A 368 21.37 12.62 -12.05
C ARG A 368 20.31 11.69 -12.63
N PHE A 369 19.42 11.16 -11.79
CA PHE A 369 18.37 10.20 -12.18
C PHE A 369 17.02 10.86 -11.91
N PRO A 370 16.43 11.51 -12.94
CA PRO A 370 15.38 12.49 -12.72
C PRO A 370 14.13 11.91 -12.04
N TRP A 371 13.81 10.64 -12.24
CA TRP A 371 12.58 10.03 -11.72
C TRP A 371 12.77 9.19 -10.45
N ASN A 372 13.99 9.04 -9.94
CA ASN A 372 14.31 8.06 -8.90
C ASN A 372 13.58 8.33 -7.57
N GLY A 373 12.64 7.43 -7.23
CA GLY A 373 11.80 7.46 -6.03
C GLY A 373 10.46 8.19 -6.18
N TYR A 374 10.25 8.97 -7.24
CA TYR A 374 9.04 9.78 -7.46
C TYR A 374 7.80 8.93 -7.73
N LEU A 375 7.85 8.12 -8.77
CA LEU A 375 6.74 7.30 -9.26
C LEU A 375 6.42 6.18 -8.28
N PHE A 376 7.46 5.58 -7.69
CA PHE A 376 7.30 4.55 -6.68
C PHE A 376 6.59 5.09 -5.44
N SER A 377 7.02 6.24 -4.92
CA SER A 377 6.35 6.87 -3.77
C SER A 377 4.93 7.29 -4.12
N ALA A 378 4.68 7.81 -5.33
CA ALA A 378 3.34 8.20 -5.75
C ALA A 378 2.37 7.02 -5.70
N ALA A 379 2.73 5.89 -6.32
CA ALA A 379 1.83 4.75 -6.37
C ALA A 379 1.63 4.03 -5.01
N ILE A 380 2.56 4.16 -4.06
CA ILE A 380 2.38 3.63 -2.69
C ILE A 380 1.60 4.59 -1.78
N CYS A 381 1.77 5.90 -1.95
CA CYS A 381 1.19 6.91 -1.07
C CYS A 381 -0.12 7.54 -1.58
N SER A 382 -0.49 7.34 -2.85
CA SER A 382 -1.75 7.83 -3.42
C SER A 382 -2.98 7.04 -2.93
N GLY A 383 -4.16 7.66 -3.05
CA GLY A 383 -5.46 7.03 -2.80
C GLY A 383 -6.10 7.41 -1.46
N ASP A 384 -5.41 8.17 -0.62
CA ASP A 384 -5.96 8.71 0.63
C ASP A 384 -6.28 10.22 0.49
N ASN A 385 -7.56 10.58 0.56
CA ASN A 385 -8.02 11.97 0.43
C ASN A 385 -7.83 12.81 1.71
N ASN A 386 -7.54 12.17 2.84
CA ASN A 386 -7.24 12.82 4.11
C ASN A 386 -5.74 13.13 4.25
N ASN A 387 -4.89 12.40 3.51
CA ASN A 387 -3.46 12.65 3.44
C ASN A 387 -3.11 13.74 2.42
N GLN A 388 -2.54 14.86 2.88
CA GLN A 388 -2.07 15.94 2.01
C GLN A 388 -0.98 15.46 1.02
N ILE A 389 -0.15 14.51 1.41
CA ILE A 389 0.92 13.96 0.56
C ILE A 389 0.34 13.21 -0.66
N SER A 390 -0.70 12.41 -0.44
CA SER A 390 -1.42 11.63 -1.47
C SER A 390 -1.99 12.52 -2.58
N ILE A 391 -2.63 13.64 -2.20
CA ILE A 391 -3.24 14.56 -3.16
C ILE A 391 -2.18 15.17 -4.09
N ASN A 392 -1.04 15.57 -3.53
CA ASN A 392 0.03 16.19 -4.31
C ASN A 392 0.63 15.21 -5.33
N PHE A 393 0.56 13.90 -5.09
CA PHE A 393 0.99 12.90 -6.07
C PHE A 393 0.08 12.79 -7.29
N ASN A 394 -1.23 13.01 -7.14
CA ASN A 394 -2.19 12.83 -8.22
C ASN A 394 -1.95 13.77 -9.41
N THR A 395 -1.42 14.97 -9.16
CA THR A 395 -1.11 15.97 -10.20
C THR A 395 0.39 16.14 -10.44
N MET A 396 1.25 15.48 -9.65
CA MET A 396 2.71 15.66 -9.68
C MET A 396 3.28 15.43 -11.08
N LEU A 397 2.96 14.30 -11.71
CA LEU A 397 3.57 13.92 -12.99
C LEU A 397 3.23 14.88 -14.12
N ASP A 398 1.96 15.25 -14.27
CA ASP A 398 1.54 16.22 -15.28
C ASP A 398 2.20 17.58 -15.05
N THR A 399 2.30 17.98 -13.78
CA THR A 399 2.93 19.25 -13.41
C THR A 399 4.42 19.23 -13.72
N ILE A 400 5.13 18.13 -13.44
CA ILE A 400 6.55 17.97 -13.79
C ILE A 400 6.74 17.99 -15.31
N ILE A 401 5.94 17.22 -16.05
CA ILE A 401 6.00 17.13 -17.52
C ILE A 401 5.77 18.51 -18.16
N ALA A 402 4.77 19.25 -17.67
CA ALA A 402 4.48 20.61 -18.12
C ALA A 402 5.62 21.59 -17.74
N SER A 403 6.14 21.50 -16.52
CA SER A 403 7.21 22.35 -15.99
C SER A 403 8.52 22.18 -16.77
N ILE A 404 8.85 20.95 -17.18
CA ILE A 404 10.06 20.61 -17.95
C ILE A 404 9.81 20.79 -19.46
N LYS A 405 8.58 21.16 -19.86
CA LYS A 405 8.19 21.46 -21.25
C LYS A 405 8.35 20.24 -22.19
N LEU A 406 8.20 19.01 -21.70
CA LEU A 406 8.13 17.84 -22.57
C LEU A 406 6.85 17.90 -23.44
N ASP A 407 6.94 17.52 -24.71
CA ASP A 407 5.79 17.52 -25.62
C ASP A 407 5.07 16.17 -25.56
N ALA A 408 3.96 16.14 -24.80
CA ALA A 408 3.11 14.98 -24.66
C ALA A 408 2.50 14.46 -25.98
N ARG A 409 2.61 15.21 -27.09
CA ARG A 409 2.11 14.79 -28.42
C ARG A 409 3.17 14.11 -29.27
N LYS A 410 4.41 14.01 -28.78
CA LYS A 410 5.54 13.43 -29.50
C LYS A 410 6.10 12.24 -28.73
N SER A 411 6.81 11.38 -29.45
CA SER A 411 7.61 10.31 -28.85
C SER A 411 8.69 10.86 -27.91
N ILE A 412 9.07 10.08 -26.92
CA ILE A 412 10.16 10.41 -25.99
C ILE A 412 11.20 9.29 -25.96
N THR A 413 12.47 9.66 -25.81
CA THR A 413 13.58 8.71 -25.69
C THR A 413 14.13 8.71 -24.26
N ILE A 414 14.48 7.54 -23.73
CA ILE A 414 15.18 7.37 -22.45
C ILE A 414 16.56 6.80 -22.78
N LEU A 415 17.61 7.57 -22.48
CA LEU A 415 18.99 7.11 -22.59
C LEU A 415 19.38 6.40 -21.30
N LYS A 416 19.77 5.12 -21.41
CA LYS A 416 20.02 4.27 -20.25
C LYS A 416 21.12 3.25 -20.53
N SER A 417 21.99 3.04 -19.54
CA SER A 417 23.06 2.03 -19.59
C SER A 417 23.29 1.40 -18.20
N LYS A 418 24.25 1.88 -17.40
CA LYS A 418 24.71 1.18 -16.17
C LYS A 418 23.66 1.09 -15.06
N GLU A 419 22.84 2.12 -14.88
CA GLU A 419 21.86 2.15 -13.78
C GLU A 419 20.65 1.26 -14.12
N HIS A 420 20.30 0.32 -13.24
CA HIS A 420 19.12 -0.53 -13.45
C HIS A 420 17.83 0.31 -13.54
N GLY A 421 17.68 1.32 -12.67
CA GLY A 421 16.53 2.24 -12.60
C GLY A 421 15.21 1.54 -12.28
N PHE A 422 14.52 1.97 -11.22
CA PHE A 422 13.21 1.41 -10.82
C PHE A 422 12.07 2.25 -11.39
N ASP A 423 12.03 3.55 -11.05
CA ASP A 423 10.97 4.47 -11.45
C ASP A 423 10.94 4.76 -12.95
N ILE A 424 12.10 4.72 -13.62
CA ILE A 424 12.16 5.04 -15.05
C ILE A 424 11.33 4.07 -15.91
N ASN A 425 11.17 2.82 -15.45
CA ASN A 425 10.31 1.83 -16.12
C ASN A 425 8.82 2.11 -15.89
N LEU A 426 8.46 2.64 -14.71
CA LEU A 426 7.11 3.15 -14.44
C LEU A 426 6.79 4.33 -15.35
N PHE A 427 7.77 5.21 -15.60
CA PHE A 427 7.57 6.38 -16.47
C PHE A 427 7.26 5.96 -17.91
N GLN A 428 7.98 4.96 -18.45
CA GLN A 428 7.71 4.42 -19.78
C GLN A 428 6.26 3.95 -19.91
N THR A 429 5.79 3.17 -18.94
CA THR A 429 4.41 2.65 -18.88
C THR A 429 3.40 3.80 -18.78
N TYR A 430 3.66 4.76 -17.89
CA TYR A 430 2.82 5.95 -17.71
C TYR A 430 2.69 6.76 -19.01
N TRP A 431 3.79 7.00 -19.72
CA TRP A 431 3.79 7.81 -20.94
C TRP A 431 2.96 7.17 -22.05
N ILE A 432 3.15 5.86 -22.27
CA ILE A 432 2.43 5.09 -23.29
C ILE A 432 0.93 5.08 -22.98
N ASN A 433 0.58 4.79 -21.72
CA ASN A 433 -0.83 4.65 -21.32
C ASN A 433 -1.57 5.98 -21.31
N LYS A 434 -0.91 7.06 -20.88
CA LYS A 434 -1.56 8.37 -20.74
C LYS A 434 -1.63 9.18 -22.02
N TYR A 435 -0.55 9.21 -22.78
CA TYR A 435 -0.45 10.09 -23.95
C TYR A 435 -0.58 9.34 -25.28
N HIS A 436 -0.63 8.00 -25.26
CA HIS A 436 -0.68 7.17 -26.46
C HIS A 436 0.49 7.48 -27.43
N GLN A 437 1.65 7.83 -26.88
CA GLN A 437 2.88 8.11 -27.62
C GLN A 437 3.95 7.05 -27.33
N THR A 438 4.88 6.86 -28.26
CA THR A 438 5.98 5.89 -28.06
C THR A 438 7.00 6.43 -27.07
N CYS A 439 7.54 5.52 -26.25
CA CYS A 439 8.66 5.78 -25.35
C CYS A 439 9.78 4.77 -25.63
N HIS A 440 10.87 5.24 -26.23
CA HIS A 440 12.01 4.41 -26.65
C HIS A 440 13.08 4.38 -25.57
N VAL A 441 13.47 3.22 -25.08
CA VAL A 441 14.64 3.07 -24.19
C VAL A 441 15.81 2.60 -25.04
N ILE A 442 16.90 3.37 -25.08
CA ILE A 442 18.06 3.06 -25.92
C ILE A 442 19.38 3.26 -25.17
N HIS A 443 20.40 2.53 -25.62
CA HIS A 443 21.76 2.63 -25.11
C HIS A 443 22.46 3.91 -25.65
N PRO A 444 23.32 4.58 -24.86
CA PRO A 444 24.17 5.69 -25.30
C PRO A 444 24.90 5.47 -26.64
N ASP A 445 25.38 4.26 -26.93
CA ASP A 445 26.09 3.97 -28.19
C ASP A 445 25.17 3.91 -29.43
N GLN A 446 23.86 3.89 -29.21
CA GLN A 446 22.83 3.85 -30.25
C GLN A 446 22.39 5.25 -30.69
N ILE A 447 22.98 6.33 -30.16
CA ILE A 447 22.76 7.68 -30.68
C ILE A 447 23.88 8.12 -31.60
N TYR A 448 23.53 8.93 -32.59
CA TYR A 448 24.47 9.54 -33.53
C TYR A 448 23.87 10.83 -34.09
N VAL A 449 24.70 11.64 -34.76
CA VAL A 449 24.29 12.93 -35.31
C VAL A 449 24.26 12.87 -36.84
N ILE A 450 23.14 13.30 -37.43
CA ILE A 450 23.04 13.59 -38.87
C ILE A 450 22.56 15.03 -39.02
N ASN A 451 23.25 15.84 -39.82
CA ASN A 451 22.86 17.24 -40.10
C ASN A 451 22.59 18.07 -38.84
N GLY A 452 23.34 17.85 -37.76
CA GLY A 452 23.16 18.55 -36.47
C GLY A 452 21.95 18.09 -35.65
N GLN A 453 21.27 17.03 -36.07
CA GLN A 453 20.15 16.41 -35.36
C GLN A 453 20.57 15.09 -34.74
N LEU A 454 20.16 14.88 -33.48
CA LEU A 454 20.37 13.61 -32.78
C LEU A 454 19.40 12.57 -33.33
N CYS A 455 19.89 11.39 -33.71
CA CYS A 455 19.10 10.31 -34.28
C CYS A 455 19.38 8.98 -33.58
N ASN A 456 18.40 8.08 -33.61
CA ASN A 456 18.54 6.70 -33.15
C ASN A 456 19.12 5.82 -34.27
N ARG A 457 20.24 5.14 -33.99
CA ARG A 457 20.99 4.30 -34.94
C ARG A 457 20.18 3.12 -35.47
N ASN A 458 19.25 2.58 -34.69
CA ASN A 458 18.51 1.36 -35.05
C ASN A 458 17.42 1.60 -36.09
N ASN A 459 16.85 2.80 -36.14
CA ASN A 459 15.70 3.10 -37.00
C ASN A 459 15.82 4.43 -37.76
N GLY A 460 16.88 5.21 -37.52
CA GLY A 460 17.11 6.50 -38.14
C GLY A 460 16.19 7.62 -37.67
N TYR A 461 15.30 7.39 -36.69
CA TYR A 461 14.35 8.41 -36.25
C TYR A 461 15.04 9.55 -35.50
N PRO A 462 14.65 10.80 -35.75
CA PRO A 462 15.16 11.95 -35.02
C PRO A 462 14.68 11.94 -33.56
N ILE A 463 15.58 12.30 -32.65
CA ILE A 463 15.32 12.44 -31.22
C ILE A 463 15.10 13.92 -30.92
N GLU A 464 13.85 14.27 -30.66
CA GLU A 464 13.46 15.66 -30.34
C GLU A 464 13.36 15.92 -28.84
N GLN A 465 13.08 14.88 -28.06
CA GLN A 465 13.04 14.96 -26.61
C GLN A 465 13.53 13.67 -25.94
N LEU A 466 14.30 13.83 -24.86
CA LEU A 466 14.85 12.68 -24.13
C LEU A 466 14.97 12.86 -22.61
N ILE A 467 15.08 11.73 -21.90
CA ILE A 467 15.42 11.65 -20.49
C ILE A 467 16.78 10.93 -20.37
N MET A 468 17.69 11.49 -19.57
CA MET A 468 19.01 10.94 -19.27
C MET A 468 18.97 10.17 -17.95
N GLU A 469 19.15 8.87 -18.03
CA GLU A 469 19.31 7.96 -16.90
C GLU A 469 20.75 7.39 -16.90
N LEU A 470 21.73 8.30 -16.90
CA LEU A 470 23.15 8.03 -17.13
C LEU A 470 24.02 8.55 -15.98
N HIS A 471 25.13 7.87 -15.72
CA HIS A 471 26.23 8.38 -14.89
C HIS A 471 27.04 9.42 -15.65
N GLN A 472 27.73 10.29 -14.91
CA GLN A 472 28.47 11.41 -15.49
C GLN A 472 29.59 10.97 -16.45
N ASP A 473 30.25 9.84 -16.17
CA ASP A 473 31.29 9.27 -17.03
C ASP A 473 30.73 8.74 -18.35
N GLU A 474 29.51 8.20 -18.33
CA GLU A 474 28.79 7.81 -19.55
C GLU A 474 28.46 9.03 -20.42
N ILE A 475 28.09 10.16 -19.82
CA ILE A 475 27.84 11.40 -20.55
C ILE A 475 29.15 11.95 -21.16
N LEU A 476 30.26 11.89 -20.44
CA LEU A 476 31.55 12.37 -20.93
C LEU A 476 32.13 11.50 -22.05
N SER A 477 31.68 10.25 -22.15
CA SER A 477 32.06 9.32 -23.22
C SER A 477 31.42 9.65 -24.57
N PHE A 478 30.42 10.54 -24.63
CA PHE A 478 29.85 11.01 -25.88
C PHE A 478 30.89 11.69 -26.77
N SER A 479 30.74 11.52 -28.09
CA SER A 479 31.54 12.25 -29.07
C SER A 479 31.24 13.76 -28.99
N ASP A 480 32.18 14.57 -29.43
CA ASP A 480 32.03 16.03 -29.39
C ASP A 480 30.83 16.48 -30.24
N ASP A 481 30.53 15.84 -31.38
CA ASP A 481 29.33 16.12 -32.19
C ASP A 481 28.01 15.92 -31.41
N ILE A 482 27.94 14.88 -30.57
CA ILE A 482 26.77 14.61 -29.72
C ILE A 482 26.66 15.69 -28.65
N LEU A 483 27.76 16.00 -27.95
CA LEU A 483 27.78 17.06 -26.93
C LEU A 483 27.44 18.43 -27.51
N HIS A 484 27.95 18.75 -28.71
CA HIS A 484 27.60 19.96 -29.46
C HIS A 484 26.10 20.03 -29.76
N THR A 485 25.44 18.90 -30.01
CA THR A 485 23.99 18.87 -30.19
C THR A 485 23.26 19.24 -28.89
N PHE A 486 23.69 18.72 -27.73
CA PHE A 486 23.13 19.11 -26.44
C PHE A 486 23.34 20.60 -26.13
N ILE A 487 24.48 21.18 -26.53
CA ILE A 487 24.80 22.59 -26.31
C ILE A 487 24.00 23.50 -27.26
N TYR A 488 24.16 23.30 -28.58
CA TYR A 488 23.77 24.28 -29.59
C TYR A 488 22.37 24.05 -30.18
N ASN A 489 21.84 22.84 -30.18
CA ASN A 489 20.50 22.58 -30.70
C ASN A 489 19.45 22.91 -29.64
N THR A 490 19.02 24.17 -29.55
CA THR A 490 18.04 24.64 -28.55
C THR A 490 16.64 24.04 -28.70
N GLN A 491 16.35 23.36 -29.82
CA GLN A 491 15.08 22.65 -30.03
C GLN A 491 15.06 21.28 -29.34
N LEU A 492 16.22 20.68 -29.09
CA LEU A 492 16.34 19.42 -28.37
C LEU A 492 15.99 19.63 -26.88
N ARG A 493 14.89 19.02 -26.45
CA ARG A 493 14.44 19.04 -25.05
C ARG A 493 15.03 17.84 -24.32
N TYR A 494 15.68 18.04 -23.18
CA TYR A 494 16.18 16.92 -22.42
C TYR A 494 16.10 17.15 -20.92
N MET A 495 16.02 16.05 -20.18
CA MET A 495 15.87 16.03 -18.73
C MET A 495 16.83 15.01 -18.11
N ASN A 496 17.62 15.34 -17.09
CA ASN A 496 17.84 16.67 -16.53
C ASN A 496 18.89 17.47 -17.32
N ASP A 497 18.94 18.78 -17.06
CA ASP A 497 19.99 19.63 -17.61
C ASP A 497 21.38 19.14 -17.15
N LEU A 498 22.38 19.18 -18.04
CA LEU A 498 23.73 18.72 -17.75
C LEU A 498 24.35 19.53 -16.59
N ARG A 499 24.02 20.82 -16.44
CA ARG A 499 24.45 21.63 -15.30
C ARG A 499 23.90 21.09 -13.98
N THR A 500 22.67 20.58 -13.96
CA THR A 500 22.11 19.92 -12.77
C THR A 500 22.84 18.61 -12.46
N ILE A 501 23.13 17.81 -13.49
CA ILE A 501 23.81 16.52 -13.34
C ILE A 501 25.25 16.68 -12.82
N PHE A 502 25.99 17.69 -13.30
CA PHE A 502 27.39 17.90 -12.92
C PHE A 502 27.57 18.81 -11.69
N LEU A 503 26.79 19.89 -11.53
CA LEU A 503 26.94 20.83 -10.41
C LEU A 503 26.01 20.48 -9.23
N VAL A 504 24.70 20.43 -9.47
CA VAL A 504 23.70 20.35 -8.38
C VAL A 504 23.75 19.01 -7.66
N HIS A 505 24.03 17.92 -8.38
CA HIS A 505 24.17 16.59 -7.80
C HIS A 505 25.48 16.37 -7.03
N ASP A 506 26.52 17.15 -7.31
CA ASP A 506 27.85 16.98 -6.73
C ASP A 506 27.86 17.46 -5.27
N LYS A 507 28.30 16.60 -4.34
CA LYS A 507 28.25 16.90 -2.91
C LYS A 507 29.15 18.07 -2.49
N ARG A 508 30.13 18.48 -3.31
CA ARG A 508 30.92 19.69 -3.07
C ARG A 508 30.05 20.95 -3.09
N MET A 509 28.87 20.91 -3.71
CA MET A 509 27.85 21.96 -3.60
C MET A 509 27.54 22.31 -2.13
N PHE A 510 27.59 21.35 -1.21
CA PHE A 510 27.29 21.57 0.20
C PHE A 510 28.33 22.45 0.91
N SER A 511 29.58 22.52 0.45
CA SER A 511 30.54 23.46 1.04
C SER A 511 30.20 24.91 0.72
N LEU A 512 29.53 25.17 -0.41
CA LEU A 512 28.96 26.48 -0.74
C LEU A 512 27.66 26.74 0.04
N LEU A 513 26.74 25.76 0.06
CA LEU A 513 25.44 25.90 0.72
C LEU A 513 25.53 26.05 2.25
N SER A 514 26.58 25.53 2.88
CA SER A 514 26.81 25.69 4.33
C SER A 514 27.63 26.94 4.69
N ASN A 515 28.13 27.68 3.70
CA ASN A 515 28.96 28.87 3.91
C ASN A 515 28.11 30.16 3.94
N GLN A 516 27.83 30.66 5.13
CA GLN A 516 27.03 31.86 5.34
C GLN A 516 27.59 33.10 4.62
N ALA A 517 28.91 33.29 4.64
CA ALA A 517 29.52 34.47 4.01
C ALA A 517 29.37 34.41 2.48
N PHE A 518 29.57 33.24 1.89
CA PHE A 518 29.34 33.01 0.46
C PHE A 518 27.88 33.24 0.07
N LEU A 519 26.92 32.69 0.83
CA LEU A 519 25.50 32.88 0.54
C LEU A 519 25.07 34.34 0.69
N ASN A 520 25.56 35.06 1.70
CA ASN A 520 25.32 36.50 1.84
C ASN A 520 25.81 37.28 0.62
N ALA A 521 27.02 36.98 0.12
CA ALA A 521 27.56 37.63 -1.07
C ALA A 521 26.74 37.28 -2.32
N LEU A 522 26.32 36.02 -2.47
CA LEU A 522 25.49 35.55 -3.59
C LEU A 522 24.09 36.18 -3.61
N TRP A 523 23.51 36.45 -2.43
CA TRP A 523 22.17 37.00 -2.25
C TRP A 523 22.15 38.52 -2.04
N GLU A 524 23.24 39.23 -2.32
CA GLU A 524 23.32 40.69 -2.14
C GLU A 524 22.95 41.15 -0.70
N CYS A 525 23.44 40.40 0.30
CA CYS A 525 23.33 40.67 1.74
C CYS A 525 21.96 40.45 2.42
N ASP A 526 21.09 39.59 1.88
CA ASP A 526 19.89 39.10 2.59
C ASP A 526 20.23 38.05 3.66
N TYR A 527 20.66 38.52 4.83
CA TYR A 527 21.18 37.68 5.91
C TYR A 527 20.15 36.70 6.49
N GLU A 528 18.91 37.11 6.67
CA GLU A 528 17.89 36.27 7.33
C GLU A 528 17.47 35.08 6.46
N GLN A 529 17.29 35.30 5.15
CA GLN A 529 16.93 34.22 4.22
C GLN A 529 18.07 33.20 4.08
N THR A 530 19.31 33.69 3.97
CA THR A 530 20.49 32.83 3.81
C THR A 530 20.82 32.08 5.10
N LYS A 531 20.67 32.70 6.27
CA LYS A 531 20.84 32.05 7.58
C LYS A 531 19.85 30.89 7.78
N THR A 532 18.60 31.10 7.40
CA THR A 532 17.58 30.04 7.48
C THR A 532 17.97 28.83 6.62
N LEU A 533 18.53 29.07 5.42
CA LEU A 533 19.01 28.00 4.55
C LEU A 533 20.27 27.32 5.10
N THR A 534 21.27 28.06 5.60
CA THR A 534 22.50 27.45 6.16
C THR A 534 22.19 26.60 7.38
N GLU A 535 21.23 26.99 8.23
CA GLU A 535 20.81 26.17 9.38
C GLU A 535 20.24 24.81 8.96
N LEU A 536 19.65 24.69 7.75
CA LEU A 536 19.13 23.44 7.20
C LEU A 536 20.23 22.53 6.63
N ILE A 537 21.42 23.07 6.35
CA ILE A 537 22.52 22.41 5.65
C ILE A 537 23.64 22.10 6.64
N PRO A 538 24.02 20.83 6.87
CA PRO A 538 25.15 20.49 7.73
C PRO A 538 26.45 21.14 7.22
N THR A 539 27.27 21.66 8.14
CA THR A 539 28.57 22.25 7.82
C THR A 539 29.41 21.29 6.98
N THR A 540 29.92 21.75 5.85
CA THR A 540 30.62 20.91 4.88
C THR A 540 31.87 21.60 4.33
N TYR A 541 32.94 20.83 4.14
CA TYR A 541 34.18 21.28 3.50
C TYR A 541 34.62 20.28 2.41
N VAL A 542 35.29 20.77 1.38
CA VAL A 542 36.07 19.93 0.46
C VAL A 542 37.42 19.65 1.11
N ILE A 543 37.85 18.39 1.21
CA ILE A 543 39.01 17.98 2.02
C ILE A 543 40.26 18.76 1.62
N GLY A 544 40.58 18.83 0.32
CA GLY A 544 41.80 19.51 -0.15
C GLY A 544 41.75 21.04 -0.09
N GLN A 545 40.62 21.62 0.29
CA GLN A 545 40.42 23.07 0.41
C GLN A 545 40.16 23.49 1.86
N MET A 546 40.15 22.54 2.78
CA MET A 546 39.86 22.79 4.20
C MET A 546 41.04 23.52 4.87
N PRO A 547 40.80 24.63 5.59
CA PRO A 547 41.86 25.31 6.32
C PRO A 547 42.53 24.40 7.37
N SER A 548 43.84 24.54 7.57
CA SER A 548 44.62 23.67 8.47
C SER A 548 44.09 23.66 9.91
N TYR A 549 43.63 24.80 10.44
CA TYR A 549 43.04 24.87 11.78
C TYR A 549 41.70 24.13 11.88
N ILE A 550 40.90 24.09 10.81
CA ILE A 550 39.68 23.26 10.75
C ILE A 550 40.05 21.79 10.66
N GLN A 551 41.07 21.44 9.87
CA GLN A 551 41.57 20.06 9.76
C GLN A 551 42.01 19.51 11.13
N GLU A 552 42.72 20.30 11.93
CA GLU A 552 43.09 19.92 13.30
C GLU A 552 41.86 19.71 14.20
N CYS A 553 40.86 20.59 14.11
CA CYS A 553 39.61 20.45 14.85
C CYS A 553 38.83 19.18 14.46
N VAL A 554 38.75 18.90 13.15
CA VAL A 554 38.13 17.70 12.59
C VAL A 554 38.81 16.43 13.10
N LEU A 555 40.14 16.41 13.14
CA LEU A 555 40.92 15.29 13.66
C LEU A 555 40.63 15.07 15.15
N LYS A 556 40.61 16.14 15.96
CA LYS A 556 40.31 16.08 17.40
C LYS A 556 38.86 15.69 17.69
N MET A 557 37.92 16.07 16.83
CA MET A 557 36.49 15.85 17.01
C MET A 557 35.90 14.87 15.99
N LYS A 558 36.63 13.82 15.59
CA LYS A 558 36.24 12.89 14.51
C LYS A 558 34.79 12.39 14.61
N ASN A 559 34.30 12.15 15.84
CA ASN A 559 32.96 11.62 16.10
C ASN A 559 31.82 12.59 15.68
N LYS A 560 32.12 13.85 15.36
CA LYS A 560 31.17 14.87 14.88
C LYS A 560 31.17 15.03 13.36
N TRP A 561 31.90 14.20 12.63
CA TRP A 561 32.10 14.34 11.19
C TRP A 561 31.94 13.02 10.44
N CYS A 562 31.61 13.13 9.16
CA CYS A 562 31.60 12.02 8.21
C CYS A 562 32.27 12.45 6.91
N ILE A 563 32.96 11.51 6.26
CA ILE A 563 33.63 11.68 4.98
C ILE A 563 32.79 10.99 3.90
N LYS A 564 32.59 11.67 2.76
CA LYS A 564 31.80 11.16 1.63
C LYS A 564 32.52 11.44 0.30
N PRO A 565 32.53 10.48 -0.65
CA PRO A 565 32.90 10.77 -2.04
C PRO A 565 31.96 11.83 -2.65
N ASN A 566 32.48 12.69 -3.51
CA ASN A 566 31.73 13.79 -4.13
C ASN A 566 30.60 13.34 -5.09
N LEU A 567 30.82 12.29 -5.88
CA LEU A 567 29.88 11.81 -6.92
C LEU A 567 29.20 10.46 -6.59
N GLY A 568 29.53 9.87 -5.44
CA GLY A 568 28.99 8.58 -5.01
C GLY A 568 27.51 8.66 -4.61
N GLY A 569 26.80 7.52 -4.62
CA GLY A 569 25.41 7.40 -4.14
C GLY A 569 25.25 6.21 -3.19
N LYS A 570 24.03 6.01 -2.65
CA LYS A 570 23.66 4.87 -1.78
C LYS A 570 24.48 4.74 -0.48
N GLY A 571 25.23 5.79 -0.10
CA GLY A 571 26.15 5.76 1.04
C GLY A 571 27.41 4.92 0.82
N LYS A 572 27.72 4.55 -0.42
CA LYS A 572 28.92 3.78 -0.76
C LYS A 572 30.18 4.59 -0.41
N ASP A 573 31.16 3.93 0.20
CA ASP A 573 32.46 4.49 0.62
C ASP A 573 32.35 5.66 1.62
N MET A 574 31.18 5.84 2.27
CA MET A 574 30.99 6.81 3.35
C MET A 574 31.62 6.30 4.64
N SER A 575 32.39 7.16 5.30
CA SER A 575 33.04 6.88 6.59
C SER A 575 32.49 7.79 7.67
N ILE A 576 31.93 7.21 8.74
CA ILE A 576 31.42 7.97 9.90
C ILE A 576 32.50 7.98 10.97
N GLY A 577 32.97 9.16 11.38
CA GLY A 577 34.16 9.27 12.22
C GLY A 577 34.05 8.55 13.56
N ILE A 578 32.84 8.34 14.12
CA ILE A 578 32.67 7.56 15.35
C ILE A 578 33.03 6.08 15.18
N ASP A 579 32.87 5.52 13.99
CA ASP A 579 33.07 4.10 13.68
C ASP A 579 34.48 3.80 13.14
N VAL A 580 35.30 4.83 12.93
CA VAL A 580 36.65 4.73 12.35
C VAL A 580 37.72 5.01 13.42
N SER A 581 38.82 4.26 13.39
CA SER A 581 40.00 4.49 14.25
C SER A 581 40.60 5.89 14.00
N ILE A 582 41.32 6.46 14.96
CA ILE A 582 41.94 7.78 14.74
C ILE A 582 43.04 7.72 13.67
N GLU A 583 43.75 6.60 13.58
CA GLU A 583 44.79 6.34 12.58
C GLU A 583 44.19 6.30 11.17
N ASP A 584 43.11 5.52 10.98
CA ASP A 584 42.45 5.40 9.67
C ASP A 584 41.74 6.69 9.29
N TRP A 585 41.11 7.38 10.25
CA TRP A 585 40.51 8.70 10.02
C TRP A 585 41.55 9.72 9.55
N SER A 586 42.73 9.71 10.17
CA SER A 586 43.85 10.57 9.76
C SER A 586 44.35 10.22 8.36
N ARG A 587 44.45 8.93 8.02
CA ARG A 587 44.81 8.47 6.66
C ARG A 587 43.79 8.95 5.62
N LEU A 588 42.50 8.80 5.90
CA LEU A 588 41.44 9.23 4.99
C LEU A 588 41.52 10.73 4.66
N LEU A 589 41.83 11.58 5.65
CA LEU A 589 41.97 13.03 5.47
C LEU A 589 43.24 13.46 4.74
N LEU A 590 44.32 12.70 4.89
CA LEU A 590 45.64 13.03 4.32
C LEU A 590 45.88 12.37 2.95
N ASP A 591 45.03 11.44 2.54
CA ASP A 591 45.13 10.77 1.24
C ASP A 591 44.91 11.77 0.09
N ARG A 592 45.83 11.73 -0.89
CA ARG A 592 45.73 12.55 -2.11
C ARG A 592 44.53 12.16 -2.98
N ASN A 593 44.08 10.92 -2.92
CA ASN A 593 42.93 10.45 -3.69
C ASN A 593 41.60 10.97 -3.13
N HIS A 594 41.58 11.47 -1.89
CA HIS A 594 40.38 11.98 -1.24
C HIS A 594 40.30 13.51 -1.24
N GLN A 595 41.21 14.22 -1.92
CA GLN A 595 41.24 15.68 -1.89
C GLN A 595 39.96 16.31 -2.47
N GLU A 596 39.30 15.62 -3.39
CA GLU A 596 38.00 16.03 -3.96
C GLU A 596 36.78 15.54 -3.17
N TRP A 597 36.99 14.69 -2.15
CA TRP A 597 35.92 14.23 -1.28
C TRP A 597 35.49 15.36 -0.35
N ILE A 598 34.30 15.19 0.24
CA ILE A 598 33.80 16.12 1.23
C ILE A 598 33.90 15.54 2.63
N ILE A 599 34.06 16.44 3.59
CA ILE A 599 33.80 16.18 5.00
C ILE A 599 32.59 17.01 5.43
N GLN A 600 31.62 16.36 6.05
CA GLN A 600 30.35 16.96 6.45
C GLN A 600 30.08 16.65 7.93
N GLN A 601 29.51 17.63 8.63
CA GLN A 601 29.10 17.46 10.02
C GLN A 601 28.12 16.29 10.13
N TYR A 602 28.45 15.33 11.00
CA TYR A 602 27.61 14.18 11.25
C TYR A 602 26.36 14.61 12.02
N GLN A 603 25.21 14.22 11.49
CA GLN A 603 23.90 14.50 12.05
C GLN A 603 23.29 13.19 12.51
N GLU A 604 23.04 13.06 13.82
CA GLU A 604 22.46 11.85 14.39
C GLU A 604 20.95 11.78 14.08
N PRO A 605 20.48 10.75 13.37
CA PRO A 605 19.07 10.63 13.04
C PRO A 605 18.23 10.30 14.28
N VAL A 606 17.00 10.79 14.33
CA VAL A 606 15.97 10.31 15.24
C VAL A 606 15.65 8.86 14.90
N GLN A 607 15.44 8.08 15.95
CA GLN A 607 15.07 6.68 15.84
C GLN A 607 13.56 6.48 16.03
N TYR A 608 13.00 5.64 15.18
CA TYR A 608 11.66 5.07 15.32
C TYR A 608 11.81 3.55 15.38
N GLU A 609 11.36 2.94 16.48
CA GLU A 609 11.52 1.50 16.75
C GLU A 609 12.95 1.02 16.50
N SER A 610 13.93 1.70 17.11
CA SER A 610 15.37 1.40 17.00
C SER A 610 15.95 1.56 15.57
N MET A 611 15.20 2.12 14.62
CA MET A 611 15.66 2.38 13.25
C MET A 611 15.83 3.87 12.98
N ASN A 612 16.92 4.23 12.32
CA ASN A 612 17.25 5.59 11.90
C ASN A 612 16.40 6.01 10.69
N LEU A 613 15.99 7.27 10.66
CA LEU A 613 15.05 7.82 9.67
C LEU A 613 15.70 8.78 8.68
N SER A 614 15.28 8.70 7.41
CA SER A 614 15.55 9.73 6.40
C SER A 614 14.40 9.89 5.41
N GLY A 615 14.13 11.12 5.00
CA GLY A 615 13.13 11.47 4.01
C GLY A 615 13.74 11.80 2.65
N MET A 616 12.85 12.04 1.68
CA MET A 616 13.16 12.52 0.34
C MET A 616 12.20 13.64 0.00
N LEU A 617 12.70 14.80 -0.44
CA LEU A 617 11.87 15.90 -0.91
C LEU A 617 11.78 15.82 -2.43
N PHE A 618 10.57 15.88 -2.97
CA PHE A 618 10.34 15.88 -4.41
C PHE A 618 10.15 17.30 -4.93
N CYS A 619 11.06 17.71 -5.81
CA CYS A 619 11.22 19.08 -6.27
C CYS A 619 11.44 19.11 -7.78
N CYS A 620 10.72 19.96 -8.50
CA CYS A 620 10.97 20.22 -9.92
C CYS A 620 10.93 21.72 -10.19
N ASN A 621 12.04 22.27 -10.70
CA ASN A 621 12.20 23.71 -10.88
C ASN A 621 11.83 24.44 -9.56
N ASN A 622 11.00 25.49 -9.62
CA ASN A 622 10.54 26.22 -8.44
C ASN A 622 9.31 25.57 -7.76
N LEU A 623 9.07 24.27 -7.95
CA LEU A 623 7.93 23.56 -7.37
C LEU A 623 8.39 22.51 -6.37
N PHE A 624 7.83 22.57 -5.16
CA PHE A 624 7.87 21.49 -4.17
C PHE A 624 6.56 20.71 -4.25
N PHE A 625 6.65 19.38 -4.30
CA PHE A 625 5.48 18.51 -4.33
C PHE A 625 5.15 17.98 -2.94
N ASN A 626 6.02 17.13 -2.39
CA ASN A 626 5.80 16.50 -1.09
C ASN A 626 7.07 15.81 -0.57
N LEU A 627 6.90 15.17 0.59
CA LEU A 627 7.79 14.10 1.06
C LEU A 627 7.47 12.81 0.31
N GLY A 628 8.50 12.17 -0.26
CA GLY A 628 8.44 10.78 -0.70
C GLY A 628 8.35 9.81 0.46
N LEU A 629 8.46 8.51 0.16
CA LEU A 629 8.56 7.48 1.20
C LEU A 629 9.70 7.78 2.18
N ILE A 630 9.49 7.49 3.47
CA ILE A 630 10.51 7.62 4.50
C ILE A 630 11.30 6.32 4.56
N ARG A 631 12.64 6.42 4.61
CA ARG A 631 13.55 5.29 4.75
C ARG A 631 13.83 5.06 6.23
N LEU A 632 13.77 3.80 6.63
CA LEU A 632 14.16 3.25 7.92
C LEU A 632 15.40 2.40 7.73
N SER A 633 16.36 2.47 8.64
CA SER A 633 17.54 1.59 8.63
C SER A 633 18.00 1.29 10.05
N PRO A 634 18.34 0.02 10.39
CA PRO A 634 19.00 -0.28 11.65
C PRO A 634 20.44 0.29 11.70
N ASN A 635 21.01 0.62 10.55
CA ASN A 635 22.37 1.14 10.42
C ASN A 635 22.39 2.67 10.49
N LYS A 636 23.53 3.24 10.91
CA LYS A 636 23.74 4.71 10.93
C LYS A 636 23.67 5.34 9.53
N ILE A 637 24.08 4.59 8.50
CA ILE A 637 23.84 4.96 7.10
C ILE A 637 22.42 4.52 6.75
N VAL A 638 21.53 5.49 6.55
CA VAL A 638 20.12 5.23 6.25
C VAL A 638 19.96 4.92 4.76
N ASN A 639 19.96 3.64 4.41
CA ASN A 639 19.70 3.15 3.07
C ASN A 639 18.83 1.89 3.09
N ILE A 640 18.22 1.56 1.95
CA ILE A 640 17.39 0.35 1.82
C ILE A 640 18.25 -0.89 1.52
N CYS A 641 19.37 -0.71 0.80
CA CYS A 641 20.21 -1.81 0.34
C CYS A 641 20.82 -2.66 1.47
N ASN A 642 20.94 -2.11 2.68
CA ASN A 642 21.56 -2.78 3.83
C ASN A 642 20.52 -3.11 4.93
N GLY A 643 19.39 -3.72 4.54
CA GLY A 643 18.35 -4.16 5.48
C GLY A 643 17.43 -3.04 5.97
N GLY A 644 17.28 -1.97 5.19
CA GLY A 644 16.35 -0.88 5.48
C GLY A 644 14.96 -1.10 4.87
N TYR A 645 13.99 -0.34 5.35
CA TYR A 645 12.58 -0.42 4.94
C TYR A 645 12.07 0.96 4.48
N PHE A 646 11.01 0.97 3.69
CA PHE A 646 10.20 2.16 3.47
C PHE A 646 9.01 2.19 4.43
N ILE A 647 8.61 3.38 4.85
CA ILE A 647 7.39 3.63 5.63
C ILE A 647 6.64 4.85 5.06
N ARG A 648 5.32 4.81 5.13
CA ARG A 648 4.45 5.81 4.51
C ARG A 648 4.34 7.06 5.37
N PRO A 649 4.66 8.25 4.85
CA PRO A 649 4.39 9.49 5.55
C PRO A 649 2.90 9.88 5.45
N PHE A 650 2.38 10.51 6.50
CA PHE A 650 1.01 10.99 6.56
C PHE A 650 0.93 12.39 7.15
N VAL A 651 0.23 13.29 6.46
CA VAL A 651 -0.02 14.67 6.90
C VAL A 651 -1.49 14.99 6.75
N TYR A 652 -2.18 15.33 7.84
CA TYR A 652 -3.62 15.66 7.82
C TYR A 652 -3.91 16.92 6.99
N ARG A 653 -5.01 16.89 6.22
CA ARG A 653 -5.49 18.04 5.43
C ARG A 653 -6.12 19.13 6.31
N ARG A 654 -5.67 20.39 6.13
CA ARG A 654 -6.16 21.57 6.87
C ARG A 654 -7.68 21.79 6.84
N TYR A 655 -8.37 21.59 5.72
CA TYR A 655 -9.80 21.95 5.59
C TYR A 655 -10.76 21.11 6.46
N ILE A 656 -10.31 19.96 6.99
CA ILE A 656 -11.12 19.12 7.87
C ILE A 656 -11.00 19.56 9.34
N HIS A 657 -9.95 20.32 9.69
CA HIS A 657 -9.67 20.71 11.06
C HIS A 657 -9.68 22.25 11.17
N ARG A 658 -10.76 22.80 11.73
CA ARG A 658 -10.95 24.25 11.92
C ARG A 658 -10.14 24.85 13.09
N SER A 659 -9.40 24.05 13.85
CA SER A 659 -8.55 24.53 14.93
C SER A 659 -7.07 24.51 14.52
N ASP A 660 -6.34 25.57 14.87
CA ASP A 660 -4.88 25.68 14.79
C ASP A 660 -4.15 24.72 15.77
N GLU A 661 -4.87 23.79 16.40
CA GLU A 661 -4.33 22.87 17.39
C GLU A 661 -3.63 21.68 16.73
N GLN A 662 -2.51 21.28 17.35
CA GLN A 662 -1.55 20.24 16.99
C GLN A 662 -2.11 18.80 16.87
N ASP A 663 -3.42 18.61 16.74
CA ASP A 663 -4.06 17.32 17.00
C ASP A 663 -3.87 16.32 15.85
N GLU A 664 -2.74 15.61 15.90
CA GLU A 664 -2.45 14.40 15.14
C GLU A 664 -3.37 13.21 15.52
N ILE A 665 -4.38 13.41 16.38
CA ILE A 665 -5.27 12.38 16.92
C ILE A 665 -6.70 12.56 16.40
N LEU A 666 -7.23 11.51 15.77
CA LEU A 666 -8.59 11.45 15.27
C LEU A 666 -9.55 11.07 16.41
N THR A 667 -10.38 12.02 16.84
CA THR A 667 -11.41 11.77 17.85
C THR A 667 -12.69 11.23 17.21
N LYS A 668 -13.52 10.56 18.02
CA LYS A 668 -14.83 10.06 17.57
C LYS A 668 -15.75 11.16 17.02
N ALA A 669 -15.70 12.36 17.58
CA ALA A 669 -16.46 13.51 17.08
C ALA A 669 -15.98 13.95 15.68
N LYS A 670 -14.66 14.07 15.48
CA LYS A 670 -14.05 14.40 14.18
C LYS A 670 -14.38 13.33 13.13
N LEU A 671 -14.32 12.05 13.51
CA LEU A 671 -14.70 10.94 12.63
C LEU A 671 -16.18 11.01 12.20
N HIS A 672 -17.08 11.35 13.11
CA HIS A 672 -18.50 11.53 12.77
C HIS A 672 -18.70 12.64 11.73
N GLU A 673 -17.99 13.77 11.86
CA GLU A 673 -18.04 14.86 10.88
C GLU A 673 -17.53 14.41 9.50
N GLN A 674 -16.40 13.68 9.47
CA GLN A 674 -15.84 13.14 8.22
C GLN A 674 -16.79 12.18 7.50
N LEU A 675 -17.46 11.30 8.25
CA LEU A 675 -18.40 10.33 7.68
C LEU A 675 -19.68 10.99 7.17
N GLU A 676 -20.21 11.99 7.86
CA GLU A 676 -21.36 12.77 7.37
C GLU A 676 -21.01 13.55 6.10
N LEU A 677 -19.83 14.16 6.03
CA LEU A 677 -19.37 14.83 4.82
C LEU A 677 -19.23 13.86 3.65
N SER A 678 -18.65 12.68 3.90
CA SER A 678 -18.50 11.63 2.88
C SER A 678 -19.86 11.16 2.35
N ARG A 679 -20.84 10.97 3.25
CA ARG A 679 -22.24 10.63 2.92
C ARG A 679 -22.91 11.68 2.02
N LEU A 680 -22.61 12.96 2.23
CA LEU A 680 -23.18 14.07 1.44
C LEU A 680 -22.48 14.28 0.09
N THR A 681 -21.22 13.87 -0.03
CA THR A 681 -20.37 14.20 -1.21
C THR A 681 -20.14 13.03 -2.16
N GLN A 682 -20.27 11.79 -1.69
CA GLN A 682 -20.06 10.58 -2.49
C GLN A 682 -21.39 9.91 -2.82
N THR A 683 -21.64 9.56 -4.08
CA THR A 683 -22.90 8.89 -4.49
C THR A 683 -22.95 7.41 -4.10
N ASP A 684 -21.80 6.79 -3.89
CA ASP A 684 -21.63 5.34 -3.79
C ASP A 684 -21.11 4.89 -2.41
N TRP A 685 -21.17 5.77 -1.40
CA TRP A 685 -20.65 5.52 -0.04
C TRP A 685 -21.22 4.27 0.64
N ASN A 686 -22.37 3.78 0.19
CA ASN A 686 -23.11 2.64 0.72
C ASN A 686 -23.04 1.37 -0.15
N ARG A 687 -22.20 1.35 -1.20
CA ARG A 687 -22.02 0.19 -2.07
C ARG A 687 -20.85 -0.67 -1.59
N SER A 688 -21.00 -1.99 -1.61
CA SER A 688 -19.96 -2.95 -1.24
C SER A 688 -19.35 -2.75 0.17
N VAL A 689 -20.12 -2.16 1.08
CA VAL A 689 -19.68 -1.90 2.45
C VAL A 689 -20.43 -2.74 3.47
N TYR A 690 -19.70 -3.17 4.48
CA TYR A 690 -20.18 -3.70 5.74
C TYR A 690 -20.51 -2.52 6.69
N LEU A 691 -21.80 -2.36 7.02
CA LEU A 691 -22.29 -1.29 7.91
C LEU A 691 -22.48 -1.80 9.35
N SER A 692 -22.02 -1.01 10.32
CA SER A 692 -22.20 -1.33 11.74
C SER A 692 -22.49 -0.11 12.60
N SER A 693 -23.28 -0.30 13.65
CA SER A 693 -23.58 0.77 14.61
C SER A 693 -22.65 0.72 15.83
N SER A 694 -22.24 1.90 16.33
CA SER A 694 -21.57 2.00 17.62
C SER A 694 -22.53 1.74 18.80
N GLY A 695 -22.09 0.98 19.80
CA GLY A 695 -22.88 0.58 20.98
C GLY A 695 -22.68 1.45 22.22
N GLY A 696 -22.46 2.76 22.06
CA GLY A 696 -22.09 3.67 23.16
C GLY A 696 -23.28 4.26 23.92
N SER A 697 -23.15 4.37 25.24
CA SER A 697 -24.20 4.76 26.21
C SER A 697 -24.26 6.28 26.52
N GLY A 698 -24.27 7.15 25.50
CA GLY A 698 -24.47 8.58 25.79
C GLY A 698 -24.14 9.61 24.70
N GLY A 699 -24.09 9.22 23.42
CA GLY A 699 -23.83 10.17 22.32
C GLY A 699 -24.61 9.83 21.05
N LYS A 700 -24.58 10.74 20.06
CA LYS A 700 -25.18 10.52 18.73
C LYS A 700 -24.57 9.26 18.11
N ARG A 701 -25.43 8.30 17.75
CA ARG A 701 -25.01 7.00 17.21
C ARG A 701 -24.25 7.18 15.90
N LEU A 702 -23.06 6.57 15.83
CA LEU A 702 -22.28 6.49 14.61
C LEU A 702 -22.61 5.20 13.85
N TYR A 703 -22.93 5.32 12.56
CA TYR A 703 -22.92 4.22 11.60
C TYR A 703 -21.61 4.24 10.83
N PHE A 704 -20.85 3.16 10.96
CA PHE A 704 -19.53 3.05 10.35
C PHE A 704 -19.59 2.07 9.17
N ALA A 705 -19.16 2.53 8.00
CA ALA A 705 -19.06 1.74 6.77
C ALA A 705 -17.61 1.26 6.58
N THR A 706 -17.43 -0.05 6.42
CA THR A 706 -16.14 -0.68 6.12
C THR A 706 -16.26 -1.41 4.79
N ASP A 707 -15.28 -1.35 3.90
CA ASP A 707 -15.31 -2.17 2.68
C ASP A 707 -15.39 -3.67 3.03
N ILE A 708 -16.15 -4.45 2.26
CA ILE A 708 -16.38 -5.88 2.55
C ILE A 708 -15.08 -6.69 2.48
N GLN A 709 -14.24 -6.44 1.47
CA GLN A 709 -12.99 -7.19 1.28
C GLN A 709 -11.98 -6.82 2.37
N GLU A 710 -11.90 -5.52 2.72
CA GLU A 710 -11.05 -5.06 3.83
C GLU A 710 -11.49 -5.67 5.18
N ASN A 711 -12.80 -5.75 5.41
CA ASN A 711 -13.36 -6.36 6.62
C ASN A 711 -13.07 -7.87 6.69
N GLN A 712 -13.20 -8.60 5.56
CA GLN A 712 -12.82 -10.01 5.46
C GLN A 712 -11.33 -10.21 5.73
N ARG A 713 -10.47 -9.41 5.10
CA ARG A 713 -9.01 -9.49 5.28
C ARG A 713 -8.59 -9.25 6.73
N GLN A 714 -9.22 -8.31 7.43
CA GLN A 714 -8.98 -8.07 8.86
C GLN A 714 -9.32 -9.30 9.71
N ARG A 715 -10.40 -10.03 9.37
CA ARG A 715 -10.81 -11.25 10.08
C ARG A 715 -9.85 -12.40 9.83
N GLU A 716 -9.42 -12.59 8.59
CA GLU A 716 -8.41 -13.60 8.22
C GLU A 716 -7.12 -13.44 9.02
N ILE A 717 -6.54 -12.23 9.06
CA ILE A 717 -5.31 -11.95 9.81
C ILE A 717 -5.46 -12.31 11.30
N LEU A 718 -6.60 -12.00 11.90
CA LEU A 718 -6.88 -12.33 13.29
C LEU A 718 -7.01 -13.84 13.49
N VAL A 719 -7.70 -14.53 12.60
CA VAL A 719 -7.92 -15.99 12.67
C VAL A 719 -6.61 -16.74 12.46
N ASP A 720 -5.77 -16.34 11.50
CA ASP A 720 -4.43 -16.89 11.29
C ASP A 720 -3.62 -16.83 12.60
N MET A 721 -3.69 -15.71 13.31
CA MET A 721 -3.04 -15.56 14.61
C MET A 721 -3.70 -16.38 15.73
N MET A 722 -5.03 -16.53 15.73
CA MET A 722 -5.75 -17.38 16.68
C MET A 722 -5.40 -18.85 16.51
N LEU A 723 -5.30 -19.34 15.27
CA LEU A 723 -4.85 -20.69 14.95
C LEU A 723 -3.39 -20.89 15.42
N PHE A 724 -2.51 -19.95 15.09
CA PHE A 724 -1.10 -19.98 15.52
C PHE A 724 -0.93 -20.02 17.05
N LYS A 725 -1.80 -19.34 17.79
CA LYS A 725 -1.79 -19.29 19.27
C LYS A 725 -2.73 -20.32 19.93
N ASN A 726 -3.29 -21.25 19.16
CA ASN A 726 -4.21 -22.29 19.64
C ASN A 726 -5.41 -21.75 20.46
N VAL A 727 -5.93 -20.60 20.03
CA VAL A 727 -7.17 -20.02 20.56
C VAL A 727 -8.37 -20.71 19.94
N LEU A 728 -8.34 -20.92 18.62
CA LEU A 728 -9.31 -21.71 17.85
C LEU A 728 -8.60 -22.83 17.07
N SER A 729 -9.35 -23.86 16.71
CA SER A 729 -8.92 -25.01 15.91
C SER A 729 -10.10 -25.67 15.18
N ASP A 730 -9.83 -26.44 14.13
CA ASP A 730 -10.85 -27.12 13.33
C ASP A 730 -11.69 -28.17 14.10
N ILE A 731 -11.20 -28.64 15.24
CA ILE A 731 -11.92 -29.55 16.13
C ILE A 731 -12.93 -28.84 17.05
N ASP A 732 -12.89 -27.50 17.14
CA ASP A 732 -13.76 -26.76 18.05
C ASP A 732 -15.22 -26.77 17.59
N VAL A 733 -16.12 -26.99 18.54
CA VAL A 733 -17.57 -26.85 18.41
C VAL A 733 -18.03 -25.67 19.27
N CYS A 734 -18.38 -24.59 18.59
CA CYS A 734 -18.55 -23.26 19.16
C CYS A 734 -20.03 -22.90 19.33
N LEU A 735 -20.52 -22.80 20.57
CA LEU A 735 -21.83 -22.26 20.89
C LEU A 735 -21.78 -20.74 21.02
N ASN A 736 -22.43 -20.04 20.07
CA ASN A 736 -22.36 -18.59 19.98
C ASN A 736 -23.66 -17.89 20.44
N LEU A 737 -23.58 -17.20 21.57
CA LEU A 737 -24.66 -16.44 22.23
C LEU A 737 -24.45 -14.92 22.16
N PHE A 738 -23.58 -14.42 21.28
CA PHE A 738 -23.45 -12.98 21.05
C PHE A 738 -24.71 -12.37 20.39
N HIS A 739 -24.81 -11.05 20.39
CA HIS A 739 -26.00 -10.32 19.90
C HIS A 739 -25.94 -10.06 18.39
N CYS A 740 -27.10 -10.06 17.71
CA CYS A 740 -27.21 -9.88 16.25
C CYS A 740 -28.29 -8.90 15.75
N ASN A 741 -28.90 -8.08 16.60
CA ASN A 741 -29.95 -7.14 16.17
C ASN A 741 -29.44 -5.71 15.95
N ASN A 742 -30.27 -4.87 15.32
CA ASN A 742 -30.06 -3.41 15.21
C ASN A 742 -28.70 -2.99 14.58
N MET A 743 -28.20 -3.76 13.60
CA MET A 743 -26.87 -3.57 12.98
C MET A 743 -25.69 -3.71 13.96
N TYR A 744 -25.92 -4.35 15.11
CA TYR A 744 -24.87 -4.79 16.01
C TYR A 744 -24.41 -6.21 15.63
N ARG A 745 -23.11 -6.44 15.72
CA ARG A 745 -22.43 -7.44 14.89
C ARG A 745 -21.64 -8.51 15.63
N SER A 746 -21.75 -8.58 16.96
CA SER A 746 -20.91 -9.49 17.73
C SER A 746 -21.18 -10.95 17.38
N LEU A 747 -22.42 -11.37 17.10
CA LEU A 747 -22.70 -12.74 16.67
C LEU A 747 -21.99 -13.08 15.36
N GLU A 748 -22.17 -12.23 14.35
CA GLU A 748 -21.66 -12.47 13.00
C GLU A 748 -20.13 -12.47 12.94
N ILE A 749 -19.45 -11.56 13.65
CA ILE A 749 -17.98 -11.56 13.73
C ILE A 749 -17.44 -12.92 14.22
N PHE A 750 -18.04 -13.48 15.28
CA PHE A 750 -17.56 -14.72 15.86
C PHE A 750 -17.95 -15.95 15.03
N ASN A 751 -19.07 -15.90 14.29
CA ASN A 751 -19.40 -16.92 13.29
C ASN A 751 -18.37 -16.94 12.16
N ASP A 752 -17.94 -15.77 11.70
CA ASP A 752 -16.91 -15.65 10.67
C ASP A 752 -15.56 -16.15 11.17
N PHE A 753 -15.17 -15.82 12.42
CA PHE A 753 -13.96 -16.37 13.01
C PHE A 753 -13.98 -17.90 13.04
N CYS A 754 -15.10 -18.51 13.45
CA CYS A 754 -15.25 -19.95 13.44
C CYS A 754 -15.17 -20.53 12.02
N SER A 755 -15.83 -19.88 11.05
CA SER A 755 -15.86 -20.36 9.66
C SER A 755 -14.49 -20.31 9.00
N LEU A 756 -13.74 -19.22 9.20
CA LEU A 756 -12.37 -19.06 8.72
C LEU A 756 -11.39 -20.04 9.40
N ALA A 757 -11.63 -20.36 10.68
CA ALA A 757 -10.85 -21.34 11.43
C ALA A 757 -11.26 -22.80 11.15
N ASN A 758 -12.24 -23.02 10.28
CA ASN A 758 -12.83 -24.33 9.96
C ASN A 758 -13.44 -25.05 11.19
N CYS A 759 -13.92 -24.29 12.18
CA CYS A 759 -14.64 -24.81 13.34
C CYS A 759 -16.11 -25.11 13.01
N THR A 760 -16.75 -25.95 13.82
CA THR A 760 -18.22 -26.03 13.84
C THR A 760 -18.79 -24.88 14.66
N VAL A 761 -19.73 -24.10 14.12
CA VAL A 761 -20.40 -23.01 14.86
C VAL A 761 -21.91 -23.24 15.00
N LEU A 762 -22.44 -23.01 16.20
CA LEU A 762 -23.84 -23.09 16.58
C LEU A 762 -24.35 -21.66 16.88
N PRO A 763 -24.87 -20.94 15.87
CA PRO A 763 -25.27 -19.54 16.01
C PRO A 763 -26.65 -19.42 16.66
N MET A 764 -26.69 -19.33 17.99
CA MET A 764 -27.96 -19.25 18.72
C MET A 764 -28.39 -17.80 18.99
N GLY A 765 -27.45 -16.90 19.26
CA GLY A 765 -27.79 -15.52 19.61
C GLY A 765 -28.18 -15.34 21.08
N CYS A 766 -28.13 -14.10 21.57
CA CYS A 766 -28.36 -13.80 22.98
C CYS A 766 -29.82 -13.90 23.43
N ASP A 767 -30.79 -13.73 22.52
CA ASP A 767 -32.21 -13.62 22.87
C ASP A 767 -32.92 -14.99 22.96
N VAL A 768 -32.19 -16.09 22.78
CA VAL A 768 -32.76 -17.44 22.87
C VAL A 768 -32.96 -17.86 24.32
N ASP A 769 -34.13 -18.46 24.58
CA ASP A 769 -34.49 -19.08 25.86
C ASP A 769 -33.44 -20.10 26.32
N ASP A 770 -33.04 -20.03 27.60
CA ASP A 770 -31.99 -20.89 28.15
C ASP A 770 -32.32 -22.39 28.09
N ASP A 771 -33.60 -22.78 28.18
CA ASP A 771 -34.04 -24.18 27.98
C ASP A 771 -33.69 -24.72 26.59
N LYS A 772 -33.74 -23.86 25.56
CA LYS A 772 -33.35 -24.25 24.19
C LYS A 772 -31.84 -24.31 24.06
N VAL A 773 -31.11 -23.40 24.72
CA VAL A 773 -29.65 -23.42 24.77
C VAL A 773 -29.15 -24.73 25.39
N LEU A 774 -29.76 -25.17 26.50
CA LEU A 774 -29.41 -26.44 27.14
C LEU A 774 -29.63 -27.65 26.24
N LYS A 775 -30.75 -27.73 25.51
CA LYS A 775 -30.99 -28.82 24.55
C LYS A 775 -29.92 -28.88 23.46
N ILE A 776 -29.42 -27.73 23.02
CA ILE A 776 -28.32 -27.64 22.04
C ILE A 776 -27.00 -28.09 22.68
N ILE A 777 -26.72 -27.69 23.92
CA ILE A 777 -25.53 -28.15 24.66
C ILE A 777 -25.54 -29.67 24.81
N GLU A 778 -26.67 -30.25 25.20
CA GLU A 778 -26.82 -31.71 25.37
C GLU A 778 -26.63 -32.49 24.06
N TYR A 779 -27.16 -31.96 22.96
CA TYR A 779 -27.14 -32.62 21.65
C TYR A 779 -25.77 -32.52 20.97
N PHE A 780 -25.22 -31.30 20.86
CA PHE A 780 -23.99 -31.05 20.10
C PHE A 780 -22.71 -31.11 20.93
N ARG A 781 -22.81 -31.05 22.26
CA ARG A 781 -21.66 -31.03 23.20
C ARG A 781 -20.57 -30.03 22.79
N PRO A 782 -20.93 -28.73 22.63
CA PRO A 782 -19.95 -27.69 22.31
C PRO A 782 -18.85 -27.63 23.38
N ASN A 783 -17.59 -27.52 22.97
CA ASN A 783 -16.44 -27.32 23.87
C ASN A 783 -16.08 -25.83 24.04
N VAL A 784 -16.60 -24.94 23.18
CA VAL A 784 -16.40 -23.48 23.28
C VAL A 784 -17.73 -22.76 23.46
N LEU A 785 -17.82 -21.89 24.47
CA LEU A 785 -18.98 -21.03 24.73
C LEU A 785 -18.63 -19.57 24.48
N MET A 786 -19.42 -18.85 23.68
CA MET A 786 -19.14 -17.47 23.29
C MET A 786 -20.30 -16.54 23.66
N GLY A 787 -20.02 -15.39 24.25
CA GLY A 787 -21.06 -14.40 24.56
C GLY A 787 -20.55 -13.19 25.33
N THR A 788 -21.42 -12.22 25.59
CA THR A 788 -21.08 -11.14 26.53
C THR A 788 -21.06 -11.70 27.96
N PRO A 789 -20.18 -11.22 28.86
CA PRO A 789 -20.18 -11.57 30.28
C PRO A 789 -21.57 -11.58 30.92
N TYR A 790 -22.40 -10.56 30.62
CA TYR A 790 -23.80 -10.54 31.05
C TYR A 790 -24.61 -11.76 30.59
N ARG A 791 -24.63 -12.07 29.29
CA ARG A 791 -25.44 -13.17 28.74
C ARG A 791 -24.97 -14.54 29.25
N LEU A 792 -23.66 -14.70 29.40
CA LEU A 792 -23.05 -15.92 29.95
C LEU A 792 -23.43 -16.11 31.43
N MET A 793 -23.48 -15.03 32.21
CA MET A 793 -23.92 -15.08 33.60
C MET A 793 -25.40 -15.43 33.73
N GLN A 794 -26.28 -14.92 32.84
CA GLN A 794 -27.68 -15.33 32.81
C GLN A 794 -27.83 -16.84 32.63
N LEU A 795 -27.09 -17.42 31.67
CA LEU A 795 -27.11 -18.86 31.45
C LEU A 795 -26.58 -19.63 32.67
N ALA A 796 -25.51 -19.14 33.30
CA ALA A 796 -24.93 -19.78 34.47
C ALA A 796 -25.90 -19.79 35.66
N LEU A 797 -26.57 -18.67 35.95
CA LEU A 797 -27.60 -18.56 36.98
C LEU A 797 -28.80 -19.49 36.68
N PHE A 798 -29.21 -19.56 35.41
CA PHE A 798 -30.27 -20.46 34.97
C PHE A 798 -29.92 -21.93 35.20
N ILE A 799 -28.67 -22.32 34.87
CA ILE A 799 -28.16 -23.68 35.09
C ILE A 799 -28.12 -24.00 36.59
N GLU A 800 -27.54 -23.13 37.41
CA GLU A 800 -27.45 -23.35 38.86
C GLU A 800 -28.83 -23.56 39.47
N LYS A 801 -29.81 -22.75 39.07
CA LYS A 801 -31.18 -22.82 39.59
C LYS A 801 -31.94 -24.08 39.17
N ASN A 802 -31.84 -24.48 37.91
CA ASN A 802 -32.71 -25.52 37.34
C ASN A 802 -32.03 -26.90 37.26
N TYR A 803 -30.69 -26.96 37.29
CA TYR A 803 -29.90 -28.17 37.10
C TYR A 803 -28.67 -28.22 38.06
N PRO A 804 -28.88 -28.34 39.38
CA PRO A 804 -27.81 -28.24 40.39
C PRO A 804 -26.81 -29.42 40.40
N THR A 805 -27.10 -30.55 39.73
CA THR A 805 -26.23 -31.75 39.67
C THR A 805 -25.72 -32.03 38.25
N ASN A 806 -25.33 -30.99 37.51
CA ASN A 806 -25.07 -31.11 36.07
C ASN A 806 -23.62 -31.50 35.74
N GLU A 807 -23.30 -32.79 35.83
CA GLU A 807 -22.00 -33.34 35.41
C GLU A 807 -21.76 -33.28 33.88
N LYS A 808 -22.79 -32.96 33.08
CA LYS A 808 -22.73 -33.00 31.61
C LYS A 808 -22.38 -31.69 30.94
N ILE A 809 -22.32 -30.58 31.68
CA ILE A 809 -21.95 -29.27 31.14
C ILE A 809 -20.47 -29.03 31.39
N HIS A 810 -19.69 -29.05 30.33
CA HIS A 810 -18.26 -28.77 30.36
C HIS A 810 -17.87 -27.99 29.11
N PHE A 811 -17.15 -26.90 29.31
CA PHE A 811 -16.52 -26.13 28.23
C PHE A 811 -15.02 -26.04 28.50
N GLU A 812 -14.23 -26.20 27.44
CA GLU A 812 -12.78 -26.03 27.51
C GLU A 812 -12.40 -24.54 27.49
N LYS A 813 -13.17 -23.74 26.74
CA LYS A 813 -12.90 -22.32 26.50
C LYS A 813 -14.19 -21.50 26.55
N ILE A 814 -14.12 -20.32 27.16
CA ILE A 814 -15.17 -19.29 27.10
C ILE A 814 -14.61 -18.08 26.37
N PHE A 815 -15.27 -17.63 25.30
CA PHE A 815 -14.93 -16.39 24.60
C PHE A 815 -15.86 -15.28 25.05
N PHE A 816 -15.29 -14.14 25.44
CA PHE A 816 -16.07 -12.99 25.86
C PHE A 816 -15.61 -11.70 25.18
N GLY A 817 -16.54 -10.76 25.03
CA GLY A 817 -16.27 -9.47 24.40
C GLY A 817 -17.33 -8.45 24.73
N GLY A 818 -17.03 -7.17 24.47
CA GLY A 818 -17.96 -6.07 24.68
C GLY A 818 -18.07 -5.56 26.12
N GLU A 819 -17.84 -6.40 27.14
CA GLU A 819 -17.80 -6.07 28.58
C GLU A 819 -16.55 -6.68 29.24
N PRO A 820 -16.04 -6.12 30.35
CA PRO A 820 -14.92 -6.73 31.06
C PRO A 820 -15.41 -7.96 31.84
N LEU A 821 -14.52 -8.91 32.09
CA LEU A 821 -14.80 -10.09 32.89
C LEU A 821 -13.94 -10.07 34.16
N ASP A 822 -14.58 -9.80 35.30
CA ASP A 822 -13.96 -9.78 36.62
C ASP A 822 -13.74 -11.19 37.21
N ASN A 823 -12.99 -11.26 38.30
CA ASN A 823 -12.59 -12.52 38.93
C ASN A 823 -13.77 -13.28 39.55
N LEU A 824 -14.77 -12.59 40.11
CA LEU A 824 -15.95 -13.23 40.70
C LEU A 824 -16.76 -13.97 39.63
N LYS A 825 -16.98 -13.33 38.48
CA LYS A 825 -17.64 -13.98 37.33
C LYS A 825 -16.83 -15.15 36.79
N ARG A 826 -15.49 -15.04 36.75
CA ARG A 826 -14.60 -16.14 36.32
C ARG A 826 -14.70 -17.33 37.25
N ASP A 827 -14.66 -17.11 38.56
CA ASP A 827 -14.81 -18.17 39.55
C ASP A 827 -16.18 -18.83 39.47
N TYR A 828 -17.22 -18.04 39.20
CA TYR A 828 -18.56 -18.53 38.98
C TYR A 828 -18.65 -19.39 37.70
N PHE A 829 -18.06 -18.95 36.59
CA PHE A 829 -17.98 -19.73 35.34
C PHE A 829 -17.18 -21.02 35.52
N LYS A 830 -16.07 -20.97 36.26
CA LYS A 830 -15.27 -22.15 36.60
C LYS A 830 -16.08 -23.18 37.37
N ARG A 831 -16.98 -22.74 38.26
CA ARG A 831 -17.86 -23.62 39.04
C ARG A 831 -19.00 -24.19 38.20
N ILE A 832 -19.72 -23.35 37.44
CA ILE A 832 -20.94 -23.76 36.73
C ILE A 832 -20.65 -24.40 35.37
N PHE A 833 -19.74 -23.83 34.59
CA PHE A 833 -19.37 -24.30 33.24
C PHE A 833 -18.19 -25.27 33.24
N GLN A 834 -17.58 -25.52 34.40
CA GLN A 834 -16.36 -26.33 34.55
C GLN A 834 -15.21 -25.85 33.66
N CYS A 835 -15.15 -24.54 33.39
CA CYS A 835 -14.20 -23.91 32.47
C CYS A 835 -13.26 -22.96 33.21
N SER A 836 -11.94 -23.23 33.15
CA SER A 836 -10.92 -22.35 33.75
C SER A 836 -10.36 -21.30 32.79
N THR A 837 -10.70 -21.39 31.50
CA THR A 837 -10.08 -20.58 30.45
C THR A 837 -11.11 -19.66 29.82
N CYS A 838 -11.08 -18.39 30.21
CA CYS A 838 -11.90 -17.33 29.59
C CYS A 838 -10.99 -16.38 28.79
N LEU A 839 -11.25 -16.24 27.50
CA LEU A 839 -10.45 -15.46 26.56
C LEU A 839 -11.25 -14.24 26.07
N GLY A 840 -10.72 -13.04 26.35
CA GLY A 840 -11.33 -11.78 25.98
C GLY A 840 -10.97 -11.33 24.56
N PHE A 841 -11.88 -10.59 23.92
CA PHE A 841 -11.67 -9.95 22.62
C PHE A 841 -11.92 -8.44 22.71
N TYR A 842 -10.97 -7.67 22.18
CA TYR A 842 -10.98 -6.21 22.21
C TYR A 842 -11.21 -5.62 20.82
N GLY A 843 -12.13 -4.65 20.75
CA GLY A 843 -12.48 -3.95 19.52
C GLY A 843 -13.63 -2.97 19.66
N SER A 844 -13.88 -2.21 18.59
CA SER A 844 -14.98 -1.25 18.50
C SER A 844 -15.76 -1.37 17.18
N ALA A 845 -16.84 -0.60 17.03
CA ALA A 845 -17.57 -0.54 15.76
C ALA A 845 -16.72 0.11 14.66
N GLU A 846 -15.97 1.15 15.06
CA GLU A 846 -15.02 1.86 14.23
C GLU A 846 -13.87 0.92 13.86
N VAL A 847 -13.02 0.46 14.78
CA VAL A 847 -11.77 -0.26 14.41
C VAL A 847 -11.96 -1.75 14.08
N GLY A 848 -13.11 -2.34 14.43
CA GLY A 848 -13.29 -3.80 14.40
C GLY A 848 -12.65 -4.48 15.61
N VAL A 849 -12.61 -5.81 15.64
CA VAL A 849 -11.79 -6.54 16.61
C VAL A 849 -10.33 -6.38 16.18
N ILE A 850 -9.44 -6.08 17.12
CA ILE A 850 -8.01 -5.87 16.83
C ILE A 850 -7.08 -6.63 17.76
N ALA A 851 -7.57 -7.09 18.93
CA ALA A 851 -6.76 -7.82 19.89
C ALA A 851 -7.59 -8.90 20.61
N PHE A 852 -6.93 -9.96 21.08
CA PHE A 852 -7.55 -11.05 21.84
C PHE A 852 -6.60 -11.63 22.89
N GLN A 853 -7.13 -12.34 23.88
CA GLN A 853 -6.35 -13.03 24.91
C GLN A 853 -5.98 -14.44 24.48
N THR A 854 -4.80 -14.90 24.89
CA THR A 854 -4.37 -16.30 24.77
C THR A 854 -4.50 -17.02 26.12
N HIS A 855 -4.30 -18.35 26.13
CA HIS A 855 -4.30 -19.15 27.36
C HIS A 855 -3.34 -18.60 28.43
N GLU A 856 -2.18 -18.08 28.02
CA GLU A 856 -1.18 -17.47 28.91
C GLU A 856 -1.73 -16.24 29.67
N TYR A 857 -2.59 -15.46 29.00
CA TYR A 857 -3.09 -14.19 29.50
C TYR A 857 -4.54 -14.22 29.97
N SER A 858 -5.15 -15.41 30.02
CA SER A 858 -6.59 -15.58 30.25
C SER A 858 -7.09 -14.92 31.55
N ASN A 859 -6.25 -14.82 32.58
CA ASN A 859 -6.58 -14.24 33.89
C ASN A 859 -6.02 -12.82 34.09
N THR A 860 -5.60 -12.16 33.01
CA THR A 860 -4.98 -10.82 33.06
C THR A 860 -5.79 -9.82 32.23
N GLN A 861 -5.32 -8.56 32.17
CA GLN A 861 -5.83 -7.54 31.24
C GLN A 861 -4.96 -7.43 29.98
N LEU A 862 -4.12 -8.42 29.70
CA LEU A 862 -3.22 -8.45 28.56
C LEU A 862 -3.90 -9.08 27.34
N TYR A 863 -3.68 -8.46 26.18
CA TYR A 863 -4.19 -8.87 24.88
C TYR A 863 -3.05 -8.83 23.87
N ILE A 864 -3.03 -9.78 22.95
CA ILE A 864 -2.14 -9.75 21.78
C ILE A 864 -2.87 -9.16 20.57
N TYR A 865 -2.15 -8.44 19.73
CA TYR A 865 -2.68 -7.89 18.47
C TYR A 865 -1.69 -8.13 17.31
N PRO A 866 -2.15 -8.42 16.09
CA PRO A 866 -1.26 -8.59 14.94
C PRO A 866 -0.67 -7.23 14.52
N LYS A 867 0.66 -7.11 14.46
CA LYS A 867 1.32 -5.86 14.01
C LYS A 867 1.00 -5.53 12.55
N GLU A 868 0.67 -6.53 11.74
CA GLU A 868 0.28 -6.32 10.34
C GLU A 868 -1.16 -5.80 10.16
N LEU A 869 -2.00 -5.89 11.21
CA LEU A 869 -3.37 -5.41 11.22
C LEU A 869 -3.46 -3.97 11.75
N VAL A 870 -2.75 -3.70 12.83
CA VAL A 870 -2.93 -2.47 13.60
C VAL A 870 -1.62 -1.97 14.18
N GLN A 871 -1.39 -0.67 14.06
CA GLN A 871 -0.38 0.07 14.81
C GLN A 871 -1.07 0.73 16.01
N ILE A 872 -0.49 0.58 17.20
CA ILE A 872 -1.02 1.15 18.44
C ILE A 872 0.00 2.09 19.06
N ASP A 873 -0.44 3.28 19.46
CA ASP A 873 0.30 4.26 20.24
C ASP A 873 -0.42 4.52 21.56
N ILE A 874 0.33 4.90 22.60
CA ILE A 874 -0.22 5.34 23.90
C ILE A 874 0.10 6.82 24.10
N VAL A 875 -0.93 7.64 24.22
CA VAL A 875 -0.81 9.09 24.46
C VAL A 875 -1.60 9.44 25.71
N ASN A 876 -0.92 9.89 26.78
CA ASN A 876 -1.55 10.16 28.08
C ASN A 876 -2.43 8.97 28.54
N GLU A 877 -1.88 7.76 28.50
CA GLU A 877 -2.56 6.48 28.80
C GLU A 877 -3.71 6.10 27.85
N GLN A 878 -4.09 6.95 26.89
CA GLN A 878 -5.15 6.63 25.92
C GLN A 878 -4.62 5.76 24.79
N ILE A 879 -5.43 4.78 24.39
CA ILE A 879 -5.13 3.88 23.28
C ILE A 879 -5.47 4.59 21.96
N ILE A 880 -4.43 4.82 21.16
CA ILE A 880 -4.51 5.46 19.84
C ILE A 880 -4.21 4.40 18.78
N VAL A 881 -5.13 4.21 17.85
CA VAL A 881 -5.11 3.10 16.88
C VAL A 881 -5.00 3.61 15.45
N THR A 882 -4.06 3.06 14.70
CA THR A 882 -4.00 3.16 13.24
C THR A 882 -4.30 1.80 12.62
N ASN A 883 -5.42 1.66 11.89
CA ASN A 883 -5.78 0.43 11.20
C ASN A 883 -5.04 0.36 9.85
N LEU A 884 -4.29 -0.72 9.61
CA LEU A 884 -3.39 -0.87 8.46
C LEU A 884 -4.01 -1.58 7.25
N VAL A 885 -5.17 -2.21 7.44
CA VAL A 885 -5.89 -2.96 6.40
C VAL A 885 -6.87 -2.06 5.65
N ARG A 886 -7.49 -1.13 6.36
CA ARG A 886 -8.57 -0.31 5.80
C ARG A 886 -8.06 0.82 4.94
N ARG A 887 -8.65 0.96 3.75
CA ARG A 887 -8.36 2.06 2.80
C ARG A 887 -9.57 2.97 2.65
N GLN A 888 -10.79 2.45 2.80
CA GLN A 888 -12.00 3.25 2.90
C GLN A 888 -12.25 3.66 4.36
N ASN A 889 -12.57 4.94 4.60
CA ASN A 889 -12.76 5.50 5.95
C ASN A 889 -11.57 5.21 6.89
N GLN A 890 -10.34 5.50 6.42
CA GLN A 890 -9.12 5.17 7.15
C GLN A 890 -9.12 5.71 8.57
N LEU A 891 -8.77 4.85 9.51
CA LEU A 891 -8.62 5.19 10.92
C LEU A 891 -7.14 5.32 11.20
N ILE A 892 -6.62 6.54 11.06
CA ILE A 892 -5.23 6.87 11.39
C ILE A 892 -5.23 7.61 12.72
N ARG A 893 -4.42 7.14 13.66
CA ARG A 893 -4.31 7.66 15.02
C ARG A 893 -5.68 7.95 15.67
N PHE A 894 -6.61 7.00 15.54
CA PHE A 894 -7.94 7.07 16.11
C PHE A 894 -7.90 6.83 17.62
N ASN A 895 -8.42 7.76 18.40
CA ASN A 895 -8.58 7.60 19.84
C ASN A 895 -9.78 6.69 20.13
N THR A 896 -9.52 5.51 20.69
CA THR A 896 -10.58 4.53 21.02
C THR A 896 -11.44 4.98 22.21
N GLY A 897 -10.91 5.88 23.05
CA GLY A 897 -11.50 6.30 24.32
C GLY A 897 -11.18 5.36 25.49
N ASP A 898 -10.49 4.25 25.24
CA ASP A 898 -10.02 3.33 26.27
C ASP A 898 -8.59 3.68 26.70
N LEU A 899 -8.22 3.22 27.90
CA LEU A 899 -6.89 3.42 28.47
C LEU A 899 -6.07 2.13 28.34
N GLY A 900 -4.76 2.26 28.33
CA GLY A 900 -3.88 1.10 28.28
C GLY A 900 -2.41 1.46 28.28
N ARG A 901 -1.59 0.41 28.26
CA ARG A 901 -0.15 0.52 28.03
C ARG A 901 0.34 -0.59 27.12
N LEU A 902 1.33 -0.26 26.31
CA LEU A 902 2.07 -1.25 25.53
C LEU A 902 3.06 -1.98 26.44
N ILE A 903 3.15 -3.29 26.27
CA ILE A 903 4.17 -4.12 26.89
C ILE A 903 5.24 -4.41 25.85
N LEU A 904 6.51 -4.26 26.24
CA LEU A 904 7.63 -4.54 25.36
C LEU A 904 7.60 -6.01 24.94
N THR A 905 7.73 -6.24 23.64
CA THR A 905 7.85 -7.55 23.01
C THR A 905 9.11 -7.53 22.16
N ASP A 906 9.66 -8.70 21.81
CA ASP A 906 10.78 -8.73 20.88
C ASP A 906 10.37 -8.13 19.52
N ASP A 907 11.24 -7.31 18.93
CA ASP A 907 10.93 -6.61 17.67
C ASP A 907 10.59 -7.57 16.52
N ASN A 908 11.11 -8.81 16.58
CA ASN A 908 10.87 -9.88 15.60
C ASN A 908 9.49 -10.56 15.76
N GLU A 909 8.75 -10.31 16.84
CA GLU A 909 7.43 -10.89 17.02
C GLU A 909 6.42 -10.28 16.05
N LYS A 910 5.60 -11.15 15.44
CA LYS A 910 4.54 -10.74 14.50
C LYS A 910 3.35 -10.07 15.19
N TYR A 911 3.31 -10.10 16.52
CA TYR A 911 2.27 -9.52 17.35
C TYR A 911 2.86 -8.55 18.36
N GLY A 912 2.06 -7.58 18.80
CA GLY A 912 2.33 -6.75 19.95
C GLY A 912 1.50 -7.20 21.15
N LEU A 913 1.87 -6.70 22.34
CA LEU A 913 1.18 -6.97 23.60
C LEU A 913 0.69 -5.64 24.19
N ILE A 914 -0.59 -5.61 24.57
CA ILE A 914 -1.23 -4.43 25.15
C ILE A 914 -2.00 -4.81 26.41
N GLU A 915 -1.83 -4.01 27.46
CA GLU A 915 -2.70 -4.02 28.63
C GLU A 915 -3.80 -2.98 28.46
N ILE A 916 -5.04 -3.36 28.74
CA ILE A 916 -6.21 -2.50 28.51
C ILE A 916 -6.98 -2.27 29.80
N TRP A 917 -7.27 -1.00 30.08
CA TRP A 917 -8.11 -0.52 31.18
C TRP A 917 -9.27 0.32 30.61
N ARG A 918 -10.47 0.21 31.18
CA ARG A 918 -11.63 0.95 30.63
C ARG A 918 -11.66 2.41 31.07
N SER A 919 -12.33 3.23 30.26
CA SER A 919 -12.31 4.69 30.34
C SER A 919 -12.62 5.26 31.73
N GLN A 920 -11.87 6.31 32.07
CA GLN A 920 -12.10 7.24 33.17
C GLN A 920 -13.25 8.23 32.83
N ARG A 921 -14.48 7.73 32.69
CA ARG A 921 -15.63 8.63 32.41
C ARG A 921 -15.92 9.47 33.65
N LEU A 922 -15.82 10.79 33.52
CA LEU A 922 -16.13 11.75 34.58
C LEU A 922 -17.64 12.02 34.63
N PHE A 923 -18.22 11.98 35.83
CA PHE A 923 -19.60 12.36 36.10
C PHE A 923 -19.61 13.59 37.00
N VAL A 924 -20.24 14.67 36.53
CA VAL A 924 -20.41 15.89 37.33
C VAL A 924 -21.59 15.69 38.27
N LEU A 925 -21.36 15.81 39.58
CA LEU A 925 -22.36 15.68 40.64
C LEU A 925 -22.30 16.96 41.47
N ALA A 926 -23.40 17.61 41.88
CA ALA A 926 -23.25 18.64 42.92
C ALA A 926 -22.75 17.95 44.20
N PRO A 927 -21.58 18.28 44.81
CA PRO A 927 -20.78 19.52 44.68
C PRO A 927 -19.45 19.44 43.86
N GLY A 928 -19.12 18.32 43.19
CA GLY A 928 -17.88 18.14 42.44
C GLY A 928 -17.99 17.25 41.19
N ALA A 929 -16.96 16.47 40.91
CA ALA A 929 -16.98 15.48 39.85
C ALA A 929 -16.35 14.20 40.34
N ILE A 930 -16.93 13.06 39.97
CA ILE A 930 -16.46 11.74 40.35
C ILE A 930 -16.10 10.94 39.11
N MET A 931 -15.02 10.16 39.19
CA MET A 931 -14.63 9.29 38.09
C MET A 931 -15.39 7.97 38.20
N LYS A 932 -15.71 7.38 37.04
CA LYS A 932 -16.27 6.03 36.98
C LYS A 932 -15.40 5.02 37.74
N SER A 933 -14.08 5.15 37.65
CA SER A 933 -13.12 4.31 38.37
C SER A 933 -13.29 4.39 39.88
N ASP A 934 -13.58 5.57 40.45
CA ASP A 934 -13.78 5.72 41.89
C ASP A 934 -15.01 4.91 42.35
N ILE A 935 -16.09 4.95 41.57
CA ILE A 935 -17.27 4.12 41.85
C ILE A 935 -16.95 2.63 41.67
N GLU A 936 -16.23 2.26 40.61
CA GLU A 936 -15.83 0.87 40.39
C GLU A 936 -14.96 0.35 41.55
N ASP A 937 -14.00 1.14 42.02
CA ASP A 937 -13.12 0.82 43.15
C ASP A 937 -13.89 0.67 44.47
N PHE A 938 -14.92 1.49 44.70
CA PHE A 938 -15.81 1.32 45.85
C PHE A 938 -16.59 0.01 45.75
N MET A 939 -17.25 -0.23 44.61
CA MET A 939 -18.13 -1.38 44.44
C MET A 939 -17.37 -2.71 44.43
N ASN A 940 -16.15 -2.73 43.88
CA ASN A 940 -15.31 -3.93 43.79
C ASN A 940 -14.73 -4.38 45.15
N GLN A 941 -14.88 -3.60 46.22
CA GLN A 941 -14.51 -4.01 47.59
C GLN A 941 -15.52 -5.02 48.19
N TYR A 942 -16.68 -5.17 47.57
CA TYR A 942 -17.78 -5.98 48.07
C TYR A 942 -18.06 -7.18 47.14
N ASP A 943 -18.51 -8.28 47.73
CA ASP A 943 -18.84 -9.52 46.99
C ASP A 943 -20.22 -9.39 46.31
N LEU A 944 -20.26 -8.62 45.22
CA LEU A 944 -21.44 -8.38 44.40
C LEU A 944 -21.34 -9.17 43.10
N ILE A 945 -22.42 -9.87 42.72
CA ILE A 945 -22.52 -10.54 41.41
C ILE A 945 -22.48 -9.48 40.30
N GLU A 946 -23.23 -8.39 40.49
CA GLU A 946 -23.30 -7.28 39.55
C GLU A 946 -23.87 -6.01 40.21
N TRP A 947 -23.66 -4.85 39.59
CA TRP A 947 -24.19 -3.58 40.10
C TRP A 947 -24.40 -2.53 39.00
N GLN A 948 -25.28 -1.57 39.28
CA GLN A 948 -25.51 -0.36 38.48
C GLN A 948 -25.66 0.86 39.36
N LEU A 949 -25.24 2.03 38.87
CA LEU A 949 -25.51 3.32 39.48
C LEU A 949 -26.42 4.13 38.55
N ILE A 950 -27.59 4.50 39.06
CA ILE A 950 -28.52 5.42 38.39
C ILE A 950 -28.35 6.81 39.01
N ILE A 951 -28.15 7.81 38.15
CA ILE A 951 -28.01 9.21 38.51
C ILE A 951 -29.24 9.96 37.98
N GLU A 952 -30.00 10.56 38.88
CA GLU A 952 -31.25 11.28 38.59
C GLU A 952 -31.24 12.64 39.31
N ASN A 953 -32.09 13.57 38.87
CA ASN A 953 -32.38 14.79 39.64
C ASN A 953 -33.59 14.53 40.53
N GLU A 954 -33.57 15.07 41.74
CA GLU A 954 -34.75 15.08 42.61
C GLU A 954 -35.83 16.00 41.99
N LEU A 955 -37.01 15.44 41.72
CA LEU A 955 -38.16 16.19 41.23
C LEU A 955 -38.85 16.85 42.42
N ASP A 956 -38.46 18.08 42.76
CA ASP A 956 -39.14 18.85 43.81
C ASP A 956 -40.09 19.88 43.19
N ASN A 957 -41.40 19.76 43.47
CA ASN A 957 -42.42 20.65 42.91
C ASN A 957 -42.50 22.02 43.63
N ASN A 958 -41.67 22.29 44.64
CA ASN A 958 -41.79 23.51 45.44
C ASN A 958 -40.51 24.16 46.01
N ASN A 959 -39.27 23.82 45.60
CA ASN A 959 -38.10 24.61 46.01
C ASN A 959 -36.88 24.48 45.07
N ASN A 960 -36.09 25.56 44.96
CA ASN A 960 -34.95 25.79 44.06
C ASN A 960 -33.68 24.93 44.33
N ASN A 961 -33.76 23.81 45.03
CA ASN A 961 -32.59 22.96 45.32
C ASN A 961 -32.56 21.72 44.42
N ASN A 962 -31.78 21.78 43.33
CA ASN A 962 -31.48 20.63 42.46
C ASN A 962 -30.55 19.63 43.18
N ARG A 963 -31.11 18.72 43.98
CA ARG A 963 -30.36 17.58 44.55
C ARG A 963 -30.21 16.47 43.51
N THR A 964 -29.06 15.80 43.53
CA THR A 964 -28.81 14.63 42.67
C THR A 964 -29.05 13.34 43.46
N ILE A 965 -29.84 12.42 42.92
CA ILE A 965 -30.09 11.11 43.51
C ILE A 965 -29.11 10.10 42.90
N LEU A 966 -28.39 9.38 43.76
CA LEU A 966 -27.51 8.28 43.42
C LEU A 966 -28.14 6.97 43.89
N THR A 967 -28.66 6.16 42.97
CA THR A 967 -29.26 4.87 43.29
C THR A 967 -28.30 3.74 42.90
N PHE A 968 -27.71 3.09 43.90
CA PHE A 968 -26.87 1.89 43.76
C PHE A 968 -27.75 0.65 43.73
N ARG A 969 -27.91 0.05 42.55
CA ARG A 969 -28.65 -1.18 42.34
C ARG A 969 -27.66 -2.35 42.37
N CYS A 970 -27.80 -3.25 43.33
CA CYS A 970 -26.84 -4.31 43.59
C CYS A 970 -27.51 -5.69 43.44
N VAL A 971 -26.79 -6.64 42.83
CA VAL A 971 -27.14 -8.06 42.81
C VAL A 971 -26.21 -8.76 43.80
N GLU A 972 -26.73 -9.13 44.97
CA GLU A 972 -25.94 -9.63 46.09
C GLU A 972 -25.89 -11.17 46.12
N THR A 973 -24.77 -11.73 46.60
CA THR A 973 -24.64 -13.16 46.95
C THR A 973 -25.25 -13.46 48.32
N MET A 974 -25.22 -12.49 49.25
CA MET A 974 -25.77 -12.56 50.60
C MET A 974 -26.50 -11.26 50.97
N ASN A 975 -27.65 -11.35 51.65
CA ASN A 975 -28.52 -10.21 52.01
C ASN A 975 -27.93 -9.23 53.07
N THR A 976 -26.61 -9.19 53.25
CA THR A 976 -25.92 -8.37 54.26
C THR A 976 -24.90 -7.41 53.67
N VAL A 977 -24.65 -7.45 52.36
CA VAL A 977 -23.59 -6.66 51.70
C VAL A 977 -23.97 -5.18 51.64
N ILE A 978 -25.20 -4.85 51.23
CA ILE A 978 -25.73 -3.48 51.12
C ILE A 978 -25.66 -2.73 52.45
N GLU A 979 -25.94 -3.39 53.58
CA GLU A 979 -25.90 -2.73 54.90
C GLU A 979 -24.49 -2.23 55.24
N HIS A 980 -23.46 -3.02 54.95
CA HIS A 980 -22.07 -2.58 55.11
C HIS A 980 -21.70 -1.44 54.15
N MET A 981 -22.22 -1.47 52.91
CA MET A 981 -21.97 -0.40 51.94
C MET A 981 -22.58 0.93 52.37
N LYS A 982 -23.79 0.92 52.94
CA LYS A 982 -24.48 2.11 53.43
C LYS A 982 -23.67 2.86 54.49
N GLU A 983 -22.95 2.14 55.35
CA GLU A 983 -22.11 2.76 56.39
C GLU A 983 -20.86 3.45 55.82
N GLN A 984 -20.34 2.99 54.68
CA GLN A 984 -19.05 3.43 54.14
C GLN A 984 -19.18 4.42 52.96
N VAL A 985 -20.29 4.39 52.22
CA VAL A 985 -20.44 5.14 50.96
C VAL A 985 -20.30 6.65 51.15
N ASN A 986 -20.85 7.22 52.23
CA ASN A 986 -20.76 8.65 52.49
C ASN A 986 -19.32 9.10 52.70
N ASN A 987 -18.57 8.36 53.50
CA ASN A 987 -17.15 8.62 53.76
C ASN A 987 -16.33 8.49 52.48
N TYR A 988 -16.62 7.49 51.65
CA TYR A 988 -15.92 7.26 50.39
C TYR A 988 -16.17 8.38 49.38
N LEU A 989 -17.44 8.72 49.11
CA LEU A 989 -17.80 9.78 48.16
C LEU A 989 -17.29 11.16 48.60
N THR A 990 -17.28 11.46 49.90
CA THR A 990 -16.73 12.71 50.44
C THR A 990 -15.23 12.84 50.10
N ARG A 991 -14.46 11.74 50.20
CA ARG A 991 -13.04 11.73 49.84
C ARG A 991 -12.84 11.93 48.34
N CYS A 992 -13.61 11.25 47.51
CA CYS A 992 -13.49 11.36 46.04
C CYS A 992 -13.87 12.75 45.52
N LEU A 993 -14.91 13.38 46.09
CA LEU A 993 -15.41 14.68 45.64
C LEU A 993 -14.61 15.88 46.18
N GLY A 994 -13.66 15.66 47.11
CA GLY A 994 -12.81 16.72 47.67
C GLY A 994 -13.56 17.82 48.42
N SER A 995 -14.80 17.58 48.85
CA SER A 995 -15.65 18.60 49.49
C SER A 995 -15.49 18.60 51.02
N SER A 996 -15.42 19.80 51.61
CA SER A 996 -15.51 20.04 53.06
C SER A 996 -16.94 20.30 53.55
N SER A 997 -17.93 20.37 52.65
CA SER A 997 -19.36 20.46 52.98
C SER A 997 -20.00 19.08 53.16
N SER A 998 -21.13 19.00 53.86
CA SER A 998 -21.88 17.74 53.98
C SER A 998 -22.41 17.37 52.59
N ILE A 999 -21.91 16.27 52.02
CA ILE A 999 -22.42 15.73 50.74
C ILE A 999 -23.92 15.42 50.84
N GLU A 1000 -24.42 15.21 52.06
CA GLU A 1000 -25.83 14.99 52.38
C GLU A 1000 -26.69 16.17 51.94
N ASP A 1001 -26.19 17.41 51.90
CA ASP A 1001 -26.96 18.58 51.44
C ASP A 1001 -27.25 18.57 49.93
N HIS A 1002 -26.43 17.88 49.13
CA HIS A 1002 -26.50 17.91 47.66
C HIS A 1002 -26.85 16.56 47.02
N LEU A 1003 -26.57 15.45 47.72
CA LEU A 1003 -26.74 14.09 47.23
C LEU A 1003 -27.72 13.30 48.09
N THR A 1004 -28.65 12.60 47.44
CA THR A 1004 -29.50 11.58 48.07
C THR A 1004 -29.02 10.21 47.61
N ILE A 1005 -28.51 9.39 48.53
CA ILE A 1005 -27.99 8.05 48.21
C ILE A 1005 -29.04 6.99 48.53
N ARG A 1006 -29.29 6.08 47.59
CA ARG A 1006 -30.20 4.95 47.72
C ARG A 1006 -29.50 3.65 47.36
N PHE A 1007 -29.90 2.56 48.01
CA PHE A 1007 -29.48 1.21 47.68
C PHE A 1007 -30.69 0.35 47.39
N GLU A 1008 -30.63 -0.43 46.32
CA GLU A 1008 -31.67 -1.38 45.92
C GLU A 1008 -31.03 -2.76 45.73
N SER A 1009 -31.55 -3.78 46.44
CA SER A 1009 -31.24 -5.17 46.10
C SER A 1009 -32.16 -5.59 44.95
N ILE A 1010 -31.58 -6.01 43.83
CA ILE A 1010 -32.31 -6.28 42.58
C ILE A 1010 -31.98 -7.67 42.04
N SER A 1011 -32.88 -8.22 41.22
CA SER A 1011 -32.59 -9.46 40.48
C SER A 1011 -31.77 -9.17 39.22
N TYR A 1012 -30.96 -10.13 38.80
CA TYR A 1012 -30.03 -10.01 37.67
C TYR A 1012 -30.73 -9.65 36.35
N GLU A 1013 -31.98 -10.09 36.17
CA GLU A 1013 -32.78 -9.85 34.97
C GLU A 1013 -33.27 -8.39 34.86
N THR A 1014 -33.31 -7.65 35.98
CA THR A 1014 -33.76 -6.25 36.02
C THR A 1014 -32.65 -5.22 35.79
N LEU A 1015 -31.45 -5.70 35.49
CA LEU A 1015 -30.31 -4.88 35.12
C LEU A 1015 -30.57 -4.20 33.76
N ILE A 1016 -30.32 -2.90 33.69
CA ILE A 1016 -30.58 -2.08 32.50
C ILE A 1016 -29.47 -2.30 31.45
N ARG A 1017 -29.87 -2.50 30.20
CA ARG A 1017 -28.96 -2.74 29.06
C ARG A 1017 -29.17 -1.70 27.96
N ASP A 1018 -28.14 -1.52 27.14
CA ASP A 1018 -28.25 -0.74 25.91
C ASP A 1018 -29.15 -1.46 24.89
N GLN A 1019 -30.08 -0.74 24.28
CA GLN A 1019 -31.10 -1.33 23.38
C GLN A 1019 -30.53 -1.84 22.03
N VAL A 1020 -29.31 -1.44 21.65
CA VAL A 1020 -28.71 -1.84 20.36
C VAL A 1020 -27.60 -2.87 20.55
N SER A 1021 -26.69 -2.62 21.47
CA SER A 1021 -25.55 -3.51 21.73
C SER A 1021 -25.85 -4.60 22.75
N ASN A 1022 -26.98 -4.49 23.46
CA ASN A 1022 -27.38 -5.36 24.57
C ASN A 1022 -26.35 -5.41 25.72
N LYS A 1023 -25.43 -4.44 25.76
CA LYS A 1023 -24.40 -4.33 26.79
C LYS A 1023 -25.00 -3.87 28.10
N LEU A 1024 -24.49 -4.41 29.20
CA LEU A 1024 -24.82 -3.93 30.53
C LEU A 1024 -24.35 -2.47 30.73
N LEU A 1025 -25.25 -1.60 31.21
CA LEU A 1025 -24.94 -0.22 31.52
C LEU A 1025 -24.56 -0.07 33.00
N LYS A 1026 -23.28 0.10 33.32
CA LYS A 1026 -22.82 0.24 34.71
C LYS A 1026 -23.26 1.55 35.39
N MET A 1027 -23.19 2.66 34.67
CA MET A 1027 -23.59 3.98 35.16
C MET A 1027 -24.55 4.62 34.16
N ILE A 1028 -25.68 5.10 34.65
CA ILE A 1028 -26.80 5.59 33.84
C ILE A 1028 -27.16 6.97 34.35
N ASP A 1029 -26.88 8.00 33.55
CA ASP A 1029 -27.26 9.37 33.85
C ASP A 1029 -28.60 9.68 33.16
N LYS A 1030 -29.64 9.89 33.95
CA LYS A 1030 -31.01 10.20 33.49
C LYS A 1030 -31.35 11.69 33.64
N ARG A 1031 -30.37 12.54 33.98
CA ARG A 1031 -30.59 13.98 34.14
C ARG A 1031 -30.71 14.71 32.80
N SER A 1032 -30.30 14.08 31.71
CA SER A 1032 -30.25 14.61 30.34
C SER A 1032 -31.50 14.36 29.53
#